data_AF-A0A662S445-F1
#
_entry.id   AF-A0A662S445-F1
#
_cell.length_a   1.000
_cell.length_b   1.000
_cell.length_c   1.000
_cell.angle_alpha   90.00
_cell.angle_beta   90.00
_cell.angle_gamma   90.00
#
_symmetry.space_group_name_H-M   'P 1'
#
loop_
_entity.id
_entity.type
_entity.pdbx_description
1 polymer ?
#
loop_
_entity_poly.entity_id
_entity_poly.type
_entity_poly.pdbx_seq_one_letter_code
_entity_poly.pdbx_strand_id
1 'polypeptide(L)'
;MSPLIGRRRRSPRRGTKAWERYMIIERAAAYFGREVDEEKAWSSARSITAEELREFLRDLGPGPDFRFSGRFYTVRGSELVEGSSWDEIREAVVKTARVWGESAVRALEILMGADDGLTEREFSAKLKVEGIPYSKEFVRWLLDLGLAVRMPDGRICKLEEAKKPIRDAAEELNSRYRRMDPAARSEMPEIMRMEAEFQAALREALEKRLEEVVEFGRGFSSTTLADRLRSTFGDLLYYDILLAVAQQYSIADAPVVSAATGTVTMRTGFNLALFGEPGTGKSFSIVTMILGDERRAIPPHGLPGRNRYCGGMTPAKFIRLGQAYEGLRYNFIVPEFNDWFRYCLTYDSLVLTADGGLVPIGELVERREPLEVLTVNPRTLELEAVRIADFSSREVDRLIELRTESGKLLRLTEDHPLPVMTRQGIIWKPAREFEVGDYVISLTAIPELTANDGGRWRLADFLPEDVNVKVKPELLENLRRAAIKKYGNLKVSSSKLGIKYTTFYSYLTGRCSVPLKTLRRMASELGLKSDVLDFIESASKASSELSLPREIPSTFMYFVGAVMGDGTINQGRRIRLYCPEDPDVVERCLRIAREVFGIGYVDKVGTLYVNNSVLATLLERFGVPAGKKARDVDIPSRVMRMSKDYVRELLRGLFDTDGTVQIRRPYGGRVALSTMSGSLALKVHLLLYRFGITSRIYRSSTGLYTVEIADRISVMRFAEEIGFFSSRKSSKLRSLLERYKGAPRTKTRTIPLEIAAPILISARASAGVSRSEMRRVISDGSLLRWEGGGRGAISNGGLQ
;
A
#
# COMPACT_ATOMS: atom_id res chain seq x y z
N MET A 1 73.40 26.77 19.35
CA MET A 1 72.59 26.56 20.57
C MET A 1 71.13 26.69 20.18
N SER A 2 70.36 25.62 20.40
CA SER A 2 68.99 25.42 19.90
C SER A 2 67.97 26.48 20.35
N PRO A 3 66.97 26.85 19.52
CA PRO A 3 65.77 27.52 19.98
C PRO A 3 64.78 26.50 20.56
N LEU A 4 64.15 26.91 21.66
CA LEU A 4 63.18 26.20 22.47
C LEU A 4 61.94 25.77 21.65
N ILE A 5 61.59 24.49 21.80
CA ILE A 5 60.35 23.90 21.29
C ILE A 5 59.16 24.51 22.04
N GLY A 6 58.37 25.33 21.35
CA GLY A 6 57.10 25.84 21.84
C GLY A 6 56.11 24.71 22.11
N ARG A 7 55.75 24.52 23.39
CA ARG A 7 54.66 23.64 23.82
C ARG A 7 53.35 24.13 23.20
N ARG A 8 52.73 23.31 22.35
CA ARG A 8 51.35 23.49 21.89
C ARG A 8 50.42 23.64 23.11
N ARG A 9 49.79 24.81 23.24
CA ARG A 9 48.70 25.11 24.20
C ARG A 9 47.57 24.09 24.00
N ARG A 10 47.24 23.32 25.04
CA ARG A 10 46.14 22.35 25.00
C ARG A 10 44.83 23.07 25.33
N SER A 11 43.94 23.16 24.35
CA SER A 11 42.54 23.53 24.58
C SER A 11 41.90 22.59 25.62
N PRO A 12 40.91 23.07 26.40
CA PRO A 12 40.19 22.25 27.36
C PRO A 12 39.63 20.98 26.70
N ARG A 13 39.92 19.80 27.27
CA ARG A 13 39.29 18.55 26.82
C ARG A 13 37.82 18.55 27.25
N ARG A 14 36.94 18.89 26.30
CA ARG A 14 35.48 18.84 26.46
C ARG A 14 35.02 17.46 26.95
N GLY A 15 34.05 17.43 27.86
CA GLY A 15 33.43 16.19 28.35
C GLY A 15 34.13 15.51 29.53
N THR A 16 34.93 16.24 30.31
CA THR A 16 35.59 15.76 31.56
C THR A 16 34.99 16.43 32.80
N LYS A 17 35.17 15.85 33.99
CA LYS A 17 34.76 16.49 35.27
C LYS A 17 35.33 17.91 35.40
N ALA A 18 36.60 18.13 35.03
CA ALA A 18 37.23 19.45 35.05
C ALA A 18 36.59 20.45 34.06
N TRP A 19 36.11 19.97 32.91
CA TRP A 19 35.37 20.80 31.95
C TRP A 19 34.04 21.29 32.51
N GLU A 20 33.28 20.43 33.19
CA GLU A 20 32.02 20.86 33.81
C GLU A 20 32.24 21.82 34.98
N ARG A 21 33.28 21.60 35.80
CA ARG A 21 33.68 22.56 36.85
C ARG A 21 34.00 23.93 36.26
N TYR A 22 34.74 23.97 35.15
CA TYR A 22 35.02 25.22 34.43
C TYR A 22 33.75 25.91 33.95
N MET A 23 32.85 25.19 33.30
CA MET A 23 31.57 25.73 32.80
C MET A 23 30.68 26.25 33.94
N ILE A 24 30.67 25.59 35.10
CA ILE A 24 29.94 26.06 36.29
C ILE A 24 30.51 27.39 36.77
N ILE A 25 31.84 27.52 36.87
CA ILE A 25 32.53 28.75 37.29
C ILE A 25 32.28 29.89 36.30
N GLU A 26 32.40 29.61 35.01
CA GLU A 26 32.15 30.58 33.94
C GLU A 26 30.69 31.07 33.95
N ARG A 27 29.73 30.15 34.05
CA ARG A 27 28.30 30.50 34.13
C ARG A 27 27.97 31.27 35.41
N ALA A 28 28.56 30.90 36.53
CA ALA A 28 28.38 31.59 37.80
C ALA A 28 28.88 33.04 37.70
N ALA A 29 30.06 33.27 37.11
CA ALA A 29 30.56 34.62 36.90
C ALA A 29 29.69 35.44 35.93
N ALA A 30 29.24 34.83 34.83
CA ALA A 30 28.32 35.45 33.89
C ALA A 30 26.97 35.83 34.54
N TYR A 31 26.43 34.97 35.43
CA TYR A 31 25.20 35.23 36.18
C TYR A 31 25.30 36.49 37.06
N PHE A 32 26.49 36.80 37.58
CA PHE A 32 26.76 38.01 38.36
C PHE A 32 27.41 39.15 37.54
N GLY A 33 27.45 39.04 36.21
CA GLY A 33 27.99 40.07 35.31
C GLY A 33 29.50 40.31 35.47
N ARG A 34 30.27 39.30 35.88
CA ARG A 34 31.73 39.40 36.08
C ARG A 34 32.47 38.78 34.90
N GLU A 35 33.55 39.42 34.46
CA GLU A 35 34.47 38.83 33.48
C GLU A 35 35.36 37.77 34.12
N VAL A 36 35.60 36.69 33.37
CA VAL A 36 36.42 35.56 33.81
C VAL A 36 37.68 35.49 32.96
N ASP A 37 38.83 35.49 33.63
CA ASP A 37 40.10 35.11 33.01
C ASP A 37 40.06 33.60 32.74
N GLU A 38 39.88 33.24 31.46
CA GLU A 38 39.72 31.84 31.01
C GLU A 38 40.89 30.94 31.46
N GLU A 39 42.12 31.46 31.49
CA GLU A 39 43.31 30.67 31.83
C GLU A 39 43.34 30.37 33.33
N LYS A 40 42.99 31.36 34.17
CA LYS A 40 42.85 31.16 35.62
C LYS A 40 41.68 30.26 35.96
N ALA A 41 40.52 30.49 35.36
CA ALA A 41 39.33 29.66 35.61
C ALA A 41 39.56 28.21 35.18
N TRP A 42 40.23 27.97 34.05
CA TRP A 42 40.58 26.62 33.62
C TRP A 42 41.61 25.96 34.56
N SER A 43 42.59 26.71 35.03
CA SER A 43 43.57 26.22 36.01
C SER A 43 42.87 25.81 37.32
N SER A 44 42.02 26.68 37.86
CA SER A 44 41.22 26.43 39.07
C SER A 44 40.27 25.25 38.91
N ALA A 45 39.59 25.12 37.76
CA ALA A 45 38.68 24.01 37.49
C ALA A 45 39.35 22.63 37.47
N ARG A 46 40.66 22.57 37.19
CA ARG A 46 41.44 21.31 37.21
C ARG A 46 41.86 20.88 38.60
N SER A 47 42.02 21.82 39.53
CA SER A 47 42.47 21.56 40.90
C SER A 47 41.34 21.52 41.93
N ILE A 48 40.26 22.28 41.70
CA ILE A 48 39.14 22.38 42.64
C ILE A 48 38.41 21.04 42.80
N THR A 49 38.15 20.62 44.02
CA THR A 49 37.36 19.43 44.38
C THR A 49 35.85 19.70 44.25
N ALA A 50 35.02 18.67 44.38
CA ALA A 50 33.58 18.86 44.34
C ALA A 50 33.06 19.58 45.59
N GLU A 51 33.70 19.34 46.74
CA GLU A 51 33.44 19.98 48.03
C GLU A 51 33.75 21.48 47.98
N GLU A 52 34.95 21.84 47.50
CA GLU A 52 35.35 23.25 47.34
C GLU A 52 34.45 23.99 46.33
N LEU A 53 34.00 23.31 45.26
CA LEU A 53 33.04 23.91 44.32
C LEU A 53 31.66 24.10 44.96
N ARG A 54 31.25 23.20 45.86
CA ARG A 54 30.00 23.30 46.61
C ARG A 54 30.03 24.46 47.60
N GLU A 55 31.15 24.66 48.30
CA GLU A 55 31.37 25.82 49.17
C GLU A 55 31.37 27.12 48.36
N PHE A 56 32.08 27.16 47.23
CA PHE A 56 32.07 28.30 46.31
C PHE A 56 30.66 28.72 45.87
N LEU A 57 29.80 27.76 45.51
CA LEU A 57 28.41 28.06 45.11
C LEU A 57 27.53 28.52 46.28
N ARG A 58 27.78 28.04 47.51
CA ARG A 58 27.08 28.53 48.71
C ARG A 58 27.47 29.96 49.05
N ASP A 59 28.76 30.26 49.01
CA ASP A 59 29.30 31.60 49.30
C ASP A 59 28.87 32.63 48.26
N LEU A 60 28.77 32.21 46.99
CA LEU A 60 28.30 33.05 45.91
C LEU A 60 26.79 33.34 45.99
N GLY A 61 26.01 32.40 46.56
CA GLY A 61 24.56 32.55 46.76
C GLY A 61 23.74 32.85 45.50
N PRO A 62 23.87 32.10 44.39
CA PRO A 62 23.06 32.34 43.20
C PRO A 62 21.57 32.08 43.48
N GLY A 63 20.70 32.84 42.82
CA GLY A 63 19.25 32.70 42.96
C GLY A 63 18.72 31.35 42.46
N PRO A 64 17.44 31.03 42.74
CA PRO A 64 16.83 29.74 42.40
C PRO A 64 16.79 29.43 40.88
N ASP A 65 16.96 30.46 40.05
CA ASP A 65 16.97 30.34 38.58
C ASP A 65 18.32 29.88 38.02
N PHE A 66 19.38 29.84 38.83
CA PHE A 66 20.69 29.34 38.40
C PHE A 66 20.66 27.81 38.25
N ARG A 67 20.86 27.32 37.02
CA ARG A 67 20.84 25.89 36.70
C ARG A 67 22.06 25.46 35.89
N PHE A 68 22.55 24.25 36.19
CA PHE A 68 23.54 23.55 35.38
C PHE A 68 23.21 22.06 35.32
N SER A 69 23.11 21.50 34.12
CA SER A 69 22.69 20.10 33.92
C SER A 69 23.73 19.30 33.13
N GLY A 70 24.81 18.92 33.81
CA GLY A 70 25.95 18.21 33.25
C GLY A 70 25.85 16.68 33.33
N ARG A 71 26.88 16.02 32.81
CA ARG A 71 27.08 14.56 32.89
C ARG A 71 27.60 14.13 34.26
N PHE A 72 28.34 14.99 34.96
CA PHE A 72 28.95 14.68 36.25
C PHE A 72 28.41 15.55 37.38
N TYR A 73 27.93 16.75 37.08
CA TYR A 73 27.41 17.68 38.08
C TYR A 73 26.06 18.25 37.67
N THR A 74 25.19 18.40 38.67
CA THR A 74 23.93 19.11 38.54
C THR A 74 23.87 20.21 39.59
N VAL A 75 23.57 21.44 39.17
CA VAL A 75 23.42 22.60 40.05
C VAL A 75 21.99 23.14 39.98
N ARG A 76 21.37 23.34 41.14
CA ARG A 76 20.07 24.00 41.29
C ARG A 76 20.18 25.07 42.38
N GLY A 77 20.22 26.34 41.98
CA GLY A 77 20.57 27.43 42.90
C GLY A 77 21.97 27.23 43.48
N SER A 78 22.08 27.20 44.82
CA SER A 78 23.34 26.96 45.53
C SER A 78 23.67 25.48 45.76
N GLU A 79 22.79 24.55 45.39
CA GLU A 79 22.99 23.13 45.64
C GLU A 79 23.72 22.44 44.47
N LEU A 80 24.86 21.79 44.79
CA LEU A 80 25.63 20.96 43.87
C LEU A 80 25.48 19.47 44.20
N VAL A 81 24.92 18.71 43.26
CA VAL A 81 24.77 17.25 43.31
C VAL A 81 25.75 16.61 42.32
N GLU A 82 26.52 15.62 42.77
CA GLU A 82 27.34 14.79 41.89
C GLU A 82 26.49 13.70 41.24
N GLY A 83 26.40 13.72 39.91
CA GLY A 83 25.54 12.82 39.13
C GLY A 83 25.15 13.41 37.78
N SER A 84 24.80 12.52 36.85
CA SER A 84 24.32 12.89 35.51
C SER A 84 22.86 13.31 35.57
N SER A 85 22.55 14.49 35.03
CA SER A 85 21.15 14.92 34.77
C SER A 85 20.73 14.70 33.32
N TRP A 86 21.51 13.96 32.54
CA TRP A 86 21.19 13.73 31.13
C TRP A 86 19.88 12.98 30.92
N ASP A 87 19.52 12.05 31.81
CA ASP A 87 18.24 11.34 31.71
C ASP A 87 17.05 12.28 31.99
N GLU A 88 17.18 13.20 32.95
CA GLU A 88 16.18 14.25 33.20
C GLU A 88 15.99 15.16 31.97
N ILE A 89 17.09 15.51 31.30
CA ILE A 89 17.07 16.32 30.07
C ILE A 89 16.42 15.54 28.92
N ARG A 90 16.74 14.26 28.74
CA ARG A 90 16.10 13.43 27.70
C ARG A 90 14.60 13.30 27.95
N GLU A 91 14.19 13.11 29.21
CA GLU A 91 12.78 13.12 29.58
C GLU A 91 12.12 14.48 29.31
N ALA A 92 12.80 15.60 29.57
CA ALA A 92 12.29 16.93 29.28
C ALA A 92 12.07 17.16 27.77
N VAL A 93 12.98 16.66 26.91
CA VAL A 93 12.81 16.67 25.45
C VAL A 93 11.60 15.83 25.03
N VAL A 94 11.45 14.62 25.58
CA VAL A 94 10.30 13.74 25.30
C VAL A 94 8.98 14.38 25.77
N LYS A 95 8.95 14.97 26.98
CA LYS A 95 7.78 15.71 27.50
C LYS A 95 7.41 16.88 26.59
N THR A 96 8.40 17.61 26.10
CA THR A 96 8.18 18.72 25.17
C THR A 96 7.64 18.23 23.82
N ALA A 97 8.21 17.17 23.26
CA ALA A 97 7.75 16.58 22.01
C ALA A 97 6.35 15.95 22.11
N ARG A 98 5.94 15.46 23.30
CA ARG A 98 4.57 14.98 23.54
C ARG A 98 3.53 16.09 23.45
N VAL A 99 3.87 17.29 23.94
CA VAL A 99 2.93 18.43 23.95
C VAL A 99 2.94 19.17 22.62
N TRP A 100 4.12 19.31 22.00
CA TRP A 100 4.33 20.21 20.86
C TRP A 100 4.72 19.48 19.56
N GLY A 101 4.72 18.14 19.54
CA GLY A 101 4.93 17.33 18.34
C GLY A 101 6.31 17.47 17.68
N GLU A 102 6.35 17.29 16.35
CA GLU A 102 7.55 17.45 15.51
C GLU A 102 8.12 18.88 15.58
N SER A 103 7.24 19.88 15.76
CA SER A 103 7.62 21.28 15.85
C SER A 103 8.58 21.56 17.00
N ALA A 104 8.42 20.90 18.15
CA ALA A 104 9.36 21.02 19.26
C ALA A 104 10.75 20.48 18.91
N VAL A 105 10.81 19.35 18.19
CA VAL A 105 12.08 18.73 17.79
C VAL A 105 12.83 19.64 16.83
N ARG A 106 12.15 20.16 15.80
CA ARG A 106 12.75 21.12 14.85
C ARG A 106 13.17 22.43 15.52
N ALA A 107 12.35 22.93 16.44
CA ALA A 107 12.68 24.14 17.20
C ALA A 107 13.93 23.95 18.06
N LEU A 108 14.09 22.79 18.70
CA LEU A 108 15.31 22.43 19.42
C LEU A 108 16.51 22.29 18.48
N GLU A 109 16.35 21.69 17.30
CA GLU A 109 17.42 21.61 16.29
C GLU A 109 17.90 23.01 15.84
N ILE A 110 16.97 23.93 15.57
CA ILE A 110 17.27 25.33 15.23
C ILE A 110 18.05 26.01 16.36
N LEU A 111 17.60 25.82 17.61
CA LEU A 111 18.28 26.38 18.78
C LEU A 111 19.68 25.78 18.97
N MET A 112 19.85 24.46 18.78
CA MET A 112 21.14 23.78 18.90
C MET A 112 22.14 24.21 17.81
N GLY A 113 21.64 24.62 16.65
CA GLY A 113 22.42 25.14 15.52
C GLY A 113 22.86 26.60 15.66
N ALA A 114 22.29 27.38 16.59
CA ALA A 114 22.66 28.78 16.80
C ALA A 114 23.82 28.91 17.80
N ASP A 115 24.96 29.48 17.39
CA ASP A 115 26.14 29.58 18.25
C ASP A 115 26.06 30.73 19.26
N ASP A 116 25.53 31.90 18.86
CA ASP A 116 25.41 33.09 19.72
C ASP A 116 24.02 33.27 20.36
N GLY A 117 23.19 32.22 20.37
CA GLY A 117 21.78 32.31 20.76
C GLY A 117 20.91 33.04 19.72
N LEU A 118 19.62 33.16 20.00
CA LEU A 118 18.64 33.82 19.11
C LEU A 118 17.76 34.77 19.91
N THR A 119 17.52 35.98 19.38
CA THR A 119 16.45 36.83 19.90
C THR A 119 15.08 36.19 19.65
N GLU A 120 14.05 36.56 20.42
CA GLU A 120 12.68 36.03 20.19
C GLU A 120 12.18 36.29 18.75
N ARG A 121 12.55 37.45 18.16
CA ARG A 121 12.20 37.79 16.77
C ARG A 121 12.89 36.87 15.77
N GLU A 122 14.19 36.61 15.94
CA GLU A 122 14.94 35.71 15.06
C GLU A 122 14.48 34.26 15.19
N PHE A 123 14.20 33.81 16.42
CA PHE A 123 13.70 32.47 16.67
C PHE A 123 12.31 32.29 16.05
N SER A 124 11.41 33.25 16.23
CA SER A 124 10.09 33.26 15.58
C SER A 124 10.19 33.27 14.05
N ALA A 125 11.09 34.07 13.48
CA ALA A 125 11.30 34.12 12.03
C ALA A 125 11.79 32.78 11.47
N LYS A 126 12.76 32.12 12.14
CA LYS A 126 13.27 30.81 11.74
C LYS A 126 12.20 29.71 11.83
N LEU A 127 11.36 29.73 12.88
CA LEU A 127 10.23 28.81 12.99
C LEU A 127 9.20 29.02 11.87
N LYS A 128 8.92 30.27 11.51
CA LYS A 128 7.97 30.61 10.44
C LYS A 128 8.43 30.10 9.07
N VAL A 129 9.74 30.14 8.79
CA VAL A 129 10.32 29.57 7.55
C VAL A 129 10.07 28.06 7.46
N GLU A 130 10.11 27.36 8.60
CA GLU A 130 9.82 25.93 8.70
C GLU A 130 8.31 25.63 8.82
N GLY A 131 7.43 26.63 8.68
CA GLY A 131 5.99 26.47 8.79
C GLY A 131 5.48 26.20 10.22
N ILE A 132 6.29 26.48 11.23
CA ILE A 132 5.96 26.23 12.65
C ILE A 132 5.38 27.49 13.30
N PRO A 133 4.17 27.44 13.89
CA PRO A 133 3.61 28.57 14.60
C PRO A 133 4.39 28.85 15.89
N TYR A 134 4.86 30.08 16.06
CA TYR A 134 5.53 30.53 17.29
C TYR A 134 4.50 30.82 18.39
N SER A 135 4.74 30.30 19.60
CA SER A 135 3.98 30.65 20.81
C SER A 135 4.93 31.11 21.92
N LYS A 136 4.54 32.17 22.64
CA LYS A 136 5.27 32.61 23.85
C LYS A 136 5.26 31.54 24.93
N GLU A 137 4.21 30.73 24.98
CA GLU A 137 4.07 29.61 25.92
C GLU A 137 5.09 28.50 25.61
N PHE A 138 5.38 28.27 24.32
CA PHE A 138 6.39 27.30 23.91
C PHE A 138 7.79 27.71 24.37
N VAL A 139 8.16 28.98 24.22
CA VAL A 139 9.44 29.49 24.73
C VAL A 139 9.51 29.39 26.26
N ARG A 140 8.44 29.77 26.95
CA ARG A 140 8.35 29.63 28.42
C ARG A 140 8.53 28.17 28.85
N TRP A 141 7.87 27.25 28.16
CA TRP A 141 7.98 25.80 28.40
C TRP A 141 9.42 25.28 28.26
N LEU A 142 10.15 25.71 27.22
CA LEU A 142 11.55 25.33 27.03
C LEU A 142 12.45 25.83 28.17
N LEU A 143 12.19 27.05 28.67
CA LEU A 143 12.93 27.64 29.79
C LEU A 143 12.60 26.92 31.11
N ASP A 144 11.31 26.67 31.38
CA ASP A 144 10.84 26.04 32.62
C ASP A 144 11.39 24.62 32.78
N LEU A 145 11.43 23.85 31.69
CA LEU A 145 12.00 22.50 31.64
C LEU A 145 13.54 22.48 31.53
N GLY A 146 14.21 23.63 31.49
CA GLY A 146 15.66 23.71 31.41
C GLY A 146 16.24 23.14 30.11
N LEU A 147 15.54 23.31 28.98
CA LEU A 147 16.04 22.95 27.65
C LEU A 147 16.72 24.13 26.94
N ALA A 148 16.51 25.34 27.44
CA ALA A 148 17.12 26.58 26.98
C ALA A 148 17.36 27.52 28.16
N VAL A 149 18.21 28.53 27.96
CA VAL A 149 18.42 29.62 28.94
C VAL A 149 18.19 30.97 28.28
N ARG A 150 17.70 31.93 29.05
CA ARG A 150 17.57 33.33 28.61
C ARG A 150 18.74 34.13 29.17
N MET A 151 19.52 34.74 28.29
CA MET A 151 20.64 35.61 28.65
C MET A 151 20.15 37.00 29.09
N PRO A 152 20.96 37.78 29.83
CA PRO A 152 20.59 39.13 30.28
C PRO A 152 20.22 40.11 29.16
N ASP A 153 20.75 39.89 27.95
CA ASP A 153 20.44 40.67 26.75
C ASP A 153 19.16 40.21 26.01
N GLY A 154 18.42 39.25 26.58
CA GLY A 154 17.16 38.74 26.07
C GLY A 154 17.29 37.62 25.03
N ARG A 155 18.50 37.18 24.67
CA ARG A 155 18.70 36.04 23.75
C ARG A 155 18.36 34.70 24.42
N ILE A 156 17.75 33.81 23.64
CA ILE A 156 17.50 32.42 24.01
C ILE A 156 18.66 31.58 23.51
N CYS A 157 19.39 30.96 24.42
CA CYS A 157 20.61 30.22 24.14
C CYS A 157 20.45 28.73 24.43
N LYS A 158 21.22 27.92 23.69
CA LYS A 158 21.40 26.50 23.98
C LYS A 158 22.25 26.30 25.24
N LEU A 159 22.01 25.20 25.94
CA LEU A 159 22.82 24.74 27.06
C LEU A 159 23.96 23.87 26.53
N GLU A 160 25.19 24.37 26.50
CA GLU A 160 26.34 23.64 25.93
C GLU A 160 26.62 22.29 26.63
N GLU A 161 26.35 22.20 27.93
CA GLU A 161 26.48 20.97 28.73
C GLU A 161 25.39 19.93 28.43
N ALA A 162 24.20 20.36 28.02
CA ALA A 162 23.05 19.51 27.70
C ALA A 162 22.86 19.31 26.19
N LYS A 163 23.74 19.89 25.36
CA LYS A 163 23.67 19.84 23.90
C LYS A 163 23.62 18.43 23.33
N LYS A 164 24.44 17.52 23.89
CA LYS A 164 24.48 16.12 23.44
C LYS A 164 23.20 15.37 23.79
N PRO A 165 22.74 15.29 25.06
CA PRO A 165 21.50 14.58 25.37
C PRO A 165 20.26 15.18 24.69
N ILE A 166 20.20 16.51 24.49
CA ILE A 166 19.13 17.15 23.73
C ILE A 166 19.15 16.71 22.27
N ARG A 167 20.33 16.74 21.62
CA ARG A 167 20.49 16.33 20.22
C ARG A 167 20.17 14.86 20.02
N ASP A 168 20.71 13.99 20.86
CA ASP A 168 20.50 12.54 20.76
C ASP A 168 19.00 12.20 20.89
N ALA A 169 18.30 12.83 21.84
CA ALA A 169 16.85 12.66 22.02
C ALA A 169 16.04 13.27 20.86
N ALA A 170 16.43 14.45 20.37
CA ALA A 170 15.78 15.09 19.23
C ALA A 170 15.94 14.27 17.94
N GLU A 171 17.13 13.72 17.67
CA GLU A 171 17.40 12.90 16.49
C GLU A 171 16.62 11.58 16.53
N GLU A 172 16.54 10.94 17.70
CA GLU A 172 15.71 9.75 17.91
C GLU A 172 14.23 10.02 17.59
N LEU A 173 13.68 11.12 18.10
CA LEU A 173 12.31 11.55 17.83
C LEU A 173 12.09 11.97 16.36
N ASN A 174 13.04 12.70 15.76
CA ASN A 174 12.97 13.09 14.35
C ASN A 174 12.98 11.86 13.44
N SER A 175 13.80 10.86 13.76
CA SER A 175 13.82 9.58 13.04
C SER A 175 12.47 8.86 13.12
N ARG A 176 11.77 8.95 14.26
CA ARG A 176 10.41 8.43 14.44
C ARG A 176 9.41 9.20 13.57
N TYR A 177 9.43 10.54 13.58
CA TYR A 177 8.55 11.37 12.74
C TYR A 177 8.77 11.16 11.24
N ARG A 178 10.03 10.95 10.79
CA ARG A 178 10.32 10.62 9.37
C ARG A 178 9.76 9.27 8.94
N ARG A 179 9.64 8.31 9.86
CA ARG A 179 9.04 6.99 9.61
C ARG A 179 7.51 7.00 9.64
N MET A 180 6.89 8.08 10.14
CA MET A 180 5.44 8.20 10.18
C MET A 180 4.84 8.43 8.80
N ASP A 181 3.65 7.87 8.60
CA ASP A 181 2.87 8.00 7.37
C ASP A 181 2.59 9.49 7.05
N PRO A 182 2.64 9.91 5.76
CA PRO A 182 2.29 11.28 5.37
C PRO A 182 0.92 11.75 5.87
N ALA A 183 -0.08 10.84 5.92
CA ALA A 183 -1.40 11.18 6.45
C ALA A 183 -1.33 11.51 7.95
N ALA A 184 -0.54 10.75 8.72
CA ALA A 184 -0.32 11.02 10.14
C ALA A 184 0.36 12.38 10.36
N ARG A 185 1.34 12.73 9.54
CA ARG A 185 2.00 14.05 9.61
C ARG A 185 1.05 15.20 9.28
N SER A 186 0.15 15.01 8.32
CA SER A 186 -0.85 16.03 7.96
C SER A 186 -1.90 16.29 9.05
N GLU A 187 -2.01 15.41 10.04
CA GLU A 187 -2.95 15.51 11.15
C GLU A 187 -2.42 16.39 12.31
N MET A 188 -1.11 16.60 12.39
CA MET A 188 -0.48 17.30 13.50
C MET A 188 -0.99 18.73 13.74
N PRO A 189 -1.27 19.55 12.71
CA PRO A 189 -1.87 20.87 12.92
C PRO A 189 -3.23 20.81 13.62
N GLU A 190 -4.05 19.81 13.31
CA GLU A 190 -5.37 19.63 13.94
C GLU A 190 -5.21 19.17 15.40
N ILE A 191 -4.25 18.29 15.69
CA ILE A 191 -3.88 17.91 17.07
C ILE A 191 -3.44 19.13 17.88
N MET A 192 -2.60 20.01 17.31
CA MET A 192 -2.15 21.23 17.98
C MET A 192 -3.31 22.19 18.28
N ARG A 193 -4.24 22.36 17.34
CA ARG A 193 -5.45 23.18 17.54
C ARG A 193 -6.26 22.64 18.72
N MET A 194 -6.51 21.33 18.72
CA MET A 194 -7.28 20.65 19.77
C MET A 194 -6.58 20.69 21.15
N GLU A 195 -5.26 20.49 21.20
CA GLU A 195 -4.52 20.58 22.47
C GLU A 195 -4.55 22.01 23.03
N ALA A 196 -4.41 23.03 22.19
CA ALA A 196 -4.52 24.43 22.62
C ALA A 196 -5.90 24.75 23.21
N GLU A 197 -6.97 24.24 22.57
CA GLU A 197 -8.35 24.35 23.04
C GLU A 197 -8.52 23.70 24.44
N PHE A 198 -7.98 22.50 24.63
CA PHE A 198 -8.02 21.81 25.92
C PHE A 198 -7.23 22.56 27.01
N GLN A 199 -6.03 23.04 26.70
CA GLN A 199 -5.19 23.77 27.68
C GLN A 199 -5.80 25.11 28.07
N ALA A 200 -6.51 25.80 27.16
CA ALA A 200 -7.26 27.00 27.48
C ALA A 200 -8.40 26.69 28.47
N ALA A 201 -9.20 25.66 28.18
CA ALA A 201 -10.29 25.23 29.05
C ALA A 201 -9.79 24.76 30.44
N LEU A 202 -8.66 24.04 30.48
CA LEU A 202 -8.06 23.57 31.73
C LEU A 202 -7.57 24.73 32.59
N ARG A 203 -6.88 25.72 32.00
CA ARG A 203 -6.43 26.92 32.73
C ARG A 203 -7.58 27.71 33.30
N GLU A 204 -8.63 27.93 32.52
CA GLU A 204 -9.83 28.59 33.00
C GLU A 204 -10.44 27.86 34.19
N ALA A 205 -10.54 26.53 34.12
CA ALA A 205 -11.06 25.71 35.21
C ALA A 205 -10.20 25.82 36.47
N LEU A 206 -8.87 25.76 36.35
CA LEU A 206 -7.94 25.83 37.48
C LEU A 206 -7.86 27.23 38.12
N GLU A 207 -7.94 28.29 37.33
CA GLU A 207 -7.79 29.66 37.82
C GLU A 207 -9.11 30.22 38.37
N LYS A 208 -10.25 29.88 37.77
CA LYS A 208 -11.54 30.52 38.06
C LYS A 208 -12.60 29.61 38.67
N ARG A 209 -12.46 28.28 38.55
CA ARG A 209 -13.51 27.32 38.90
C ARG A 209 -13.01 26.13 39.71
N LEU A 210 -11.81 26.21 40.28
CA LEU A 210 -11.17 25.05 40.93
C LEU A 210 -12.01 24.50 42.08
N GLU A 211 -12.52 25.38 42.93
CA GLU A 211 -13.34 25.02 44.09
C GLU A 211 -14.67 24.37 43.65
N GLU A 212 -15.35 24.97 42.67
CA GLU A 212 -16.57 24.44 42.05
C GLU A 212 -16.35 23.04 41.44
N VAL A 213 -15.22 22.84 40.74
CA VAL A 213 -14.86 21.57 40.11
C VAL A 213 -14.59 20.48 41.15
N VAL A 214 -13.90 20.83 42.25
CA VAL A 214 -13.62 19.90 43.37
C VAL A 214 -14.91 19.51 44.08
N GLU A 215 -15.80 20.47 44.35
CA GLU A 215 -17.11 20.19 44.96
C GLU A 215 -17.99 19.32 44.05
N PHE A 216 -18.05 19.65 42.76
CA PHE A 216 -18.75 18.82 41.77
C PHE A 216 -18.23 17.39 41.79
N GLY A 217 -16.91 17.19 41.77
CA GLY A 217 -16.29 15.86 41.83
C GLY A 217 -16.63 15.08 43.11
N ARG A 218 -16.69 15.76 44.26
CA ARG A 218 -17.07 15.14 45.54
C ARG A 218 -18.56 14.74 45.58
N GLY A 219 -19.44 15.52 44.96
CA GLY A 219 -20.88 15.27 44.90
C GLY A 219 -21.34 14.45 43.70
N PHE A 220 -20.45 14.09 42.79
CA PHE A 220 -20.80 13.39 41.56
C PHE A 220 -21.24 11.95 41.83
N SER A 221 -22.40 11.57 41.30
CA SER A 221 -22.93 10.20 41.39
C SER A 221 -23.60 9.80 40.07
N SER A 222 -23.82 8.50 39.87
CA SER A 222 -24.60 7.99 38.73
C SER A 222 -26.03 8.54 38.69
N THR A 223 -26.63 8.77 39.85
CA THR A 223 -27.93 9.44 40.02
C THR A 223 -27.90 10.88 39.50
N THR A 224 -26.91 11.67 39.92
CA THR A 224 -26.73 13.06 39.48
C THR A 224 -26.57 13.15 37.95
N LEU A 225 -25.82 12.21 37.37
CA LEU A 225 -25.65 12.12 35.91
C LEU A 225 -26.98 11.78 35.21
N ALA A 226 -27.72 10.78 35.70
CA ALA A 226 -29.01 10.39 35.13
C ALA A 226 -30.04 11.52 35.16
N ASP A 227 -30.13 12.27 36.27
CA ASP A 227 -31.07 13.38 36.42
C ASP A 227 -30.74 14.56 35.50
N ARG A 228 -29.46 14.89 35.35
CA ARG A 228 -28.99 15.91 34.39
C ARG A 228 -29.31 15.51 32.95
N LEU A 229 -29.12 14.24 32.60
CA LEU A 229 -29.43 13.76 31.25
C LEU A 229 -30.95 13.79 31.00
N ARG A 230 -31.79 13.46 32.00
CA ARG A 230 -33.26 13.60 31.88
C ARG A 230 -33.71 15.04 31.71
N SER A 231 -33.13 15.98 32.46
CA SER A 231 -33.48 17.39 32.34
C SER A 231 -33.06 17.99 30.99
N THR A 232 -31.99 17.48 30.39
CA THR A 232 -31.45 17.98 29.12
C THR A 232 -32.12 17.32 27.91
N PHE A 233 -32.47 16.03 27.99
CA PHE A 233 -32.92 15.23 26.84
C PHE A 233 -34.33 14.61 26.99
N GLY A 234 -35.03 14.89 28.09
CA GLY A 234 -36.38 14.38 28.40
C GLY A 234 -36.40 13.16 29.31
N ASP A 235 -37.59 12.77 29.78
CA ASP A 235 -37.77 11.74 30.83
C ASP A 235 -37.29 10.32 30.43
N LEU A 236 -37.14 10.06 29.13
CA LEU A 236 -36.63 8.81 28.57
C LEU A 236 -35.13 8.93 28.26
N LEU A 237 -34.31 8.27 29.09
CA LEU A 237 -32.87 8.15 28.86
C LEU A 237 -32.58 7.09 27.79
N TYR A 238 -32.14 7.53 26.61
CA TYR A 238 -31.62 6.62 25.60
C TYR A 238 -30.27 6.06 26.04
N TYR A 239 -30.16 4.73 26.09
CA TYR A 239 -28.94 4.01 26.47
C TYR A 239 -27.70 4.46 25.70
N ASP A 240 -27.86 4.77 24.41
CA ASP A 240 -26.78 5.20 23.52
C ASP A 240 -26.15 6.54 23.95
N ILE A 241 -26.96 7.48 24.47
CA ILE A 241 -26.50 8.79 24.96
C ILE A 241 -25.74 8.62 26.28
N LEU A 242 -26.27 7.82 27.20
CA LEU A 242 -25.62 7.53 28.47
C LEU A 242 -24.27 6.84 28.26
N LEU A 243 -24.20 5.89 27.33
CA LEU A 243 -22.97 5.19 26.97
C LEU A 243 -21.92 6.15 26.39
N ALA A 244 -22.34 7.02 25.46
CA ALA A 244 -21.45 8.00 24.83
C ALA A 244 -20.85 8.99 25.85
N VAL A 245 -21.65 9.44 26.82
CA VAL A 245 -21.20 10.34 27.90
C VAL A 245 -20.27 9.60 28.88
N ALA A 246 -20.61 8.35 29.25
CA ALA A 246 -19.76 7.55 30.13
C ALA A 246 -18.37 7.28 29.52
N GLN A 247 -18.30 7.01 28.21
CA GLN A 247 -17.04 6.82 27.48
C GLN A 247 -16.13 8.06 27.48
N GLN A 248 -16.70 9.27 27.53
CA GLN A 248 -15.90 10.49 27.64
C GLN A 248 -15.25 10.63 29.02
N TYR A 249 -15.97 10.27 30.09
CA TYR A 249 -15.45 10.36 31.46
C TYR A 249 -14.30 9.38 31.72
N SER A 250 -14.21 8.29 30.97
CA SER A 250 -13.12 7.31 31.07
C SER A 250 -11.81 7.74 30.40
N ILE A 251 -11.71 8.95 29.82
CA ILE A 251 -10.45 9.51 29.26
C ILE A 251 -9.40 9.82 30.35
N ALA A 252 -9.81 9.96 31.61
CA ALA A 252 -8.95 10.46 32.69
C ALA A 252 -7.70 9.59 32.96
N ASP A 253 -7.69 8.31 32.56
CA ASP A 253 -6.62 7.34 32.87
C ASP A 253 -6.20 7.47 34.35
N ALA A 254 -7.20 7.47 35.22
CA ALA A 254 -7.06 7.67 36.64
C ALA A 254 -6.75 6.34 37.32
N PRO A 255 -5.82 6.30 38.30
CA PRO A 255 -5.57 5.10 39.08
C PRO A 255 -6.77 4.79 39.97
N VAL A 256 -7.28 3.56 39.87
CA VAL A 256 -8.30 3.02 40.77
C VAL A 256 -7.58 2.41 41.96
N VAL A 257 -7.68 3.07 43.11
CA VAL A 257 -7.00 2.67 44.34
C VAL A 257 -7.94 1.86 45.22
N SER A 258 -7.48 0.70 45.68
CA SER A 258 -8.22 -0.10 46.65
C SER A 258 -8.24 0.61 48.00
N ALA A 259 -9.44 0.88 48.52
CA ALA A 259 -9.61 1.53 49.83
C ALA A 259 -9.04 0.69 50.98
N ALA A 260 -8.96 -0.64 50.83
CA ALA A 260 -8.47 -1.55 51.86
C ALA A 260 -6.93 -1.64 51.91
N THR A 261 -6.24 -1.40 50.79
CA THR A 261 -4.78 -1.63 50.65
C THR A 261 -3.99 -0.40 50.23
N GLY A 262 -4.64 0.67 49.79
CA GLY A 262 -3.99 1.88 49.28
C GLY A 262 -3.23 1.67 47.96
N THR A 263 -3.32 0.48 47.36
CA THR A 263 -2.61 0.11 46.12
C THR A 263 -3.45 0.38 44.89
N VAL A 264 -2.80 0.84 43.81
CA VAL A 264 -3.42 1.00 42.50
C VAL A 264 -3.71 -0.37 41.91
N THR A 265 -4.99 -0.69 41.73
CA THR A 265 -5.46 -1.99 41.21
C THR A 265 -5.59 -2.00 39.70
N MET A 266 -6.06 -0.90 39.13
CA MET A 266 -6.19 -0.71 37.68
C MET A 266 -6.18 0.79 37.35
N ARG A 267 -6.20 1.13 36.06
CA ARG A 267 -6.35 2.52 35.60
C ARG A 267 -7.54 2.61 34.64
N THR A 268 -8.21 3.75 34.60
CA THR A 268 -9.44 3.91 33.80
C THR A 268 -9.21 4.13 32.29
N GLY A 269 -7.99 3.90 31.77
CA GLY A 269 -7.60 4.36 30.42
C GLY A 269 -7.65 3.32 29.30
N PHE A 270 -8.74 3.30 28.52
CA PHE A 270 -8.77 3.00 27.07
C PHE A 270 -10.15 3.34 26.52
N ASN A 271 -10.32 4.17 25.47
CA ASN A 271 -11.64 4.33 24.83
C ASN A 271 -11.61 4.64 23.32
N LEU A 272 -12.47 3.91 22.60
CA LEU A 272 -12.93 4.10 21.23
C LEU A 272 -14.44 4.30 21.31
N ALA A 273 -15.00 5.42 20.84
CA ALA A 273 -16.44 5.65 20.82
C ALA A 273 -17.02 5.23 19.46
N LEU A 274 -17.70 4.09 19.47
CA LEU A 274 -18.39 3.51 18.32
C LEU A 274 -19.83 4.00 18.32
N PHE A 275 -20.27 4.59 17.21
CA PHE A 275 -21.67 4.88 16.98
C PHE A 275 -22.21 3.95 15.90
N GLY A 276 -23.45 3.49 16.07
CA GLY A 276 -24.10 2.43 15.28
C GLY A 276 -24.26 2.76 13.80
N GLU A 277 -25.12 2.00 13.10
CA GLU A 277 -25.18 2.01 11.63
C GLU A 277 -25.20 3.41 10.98
N PRO A 278 -24.42 3.60 9.89
CA PRO A 278 -24.41 4.85 9.12
C PRO A 278 -25.82 5.25 8.70
N GLY A 279 -26.17 6.53 8.79
CA GLY A 279 -27.46 7.05 8.32
C GLY A 279 -28.64 6.84 9.26
N THR A 280 -28.44 6.24 10.44
CA THR A 280 -29.48 6.23 11.48
C THR A 280 -29.53 7.59 12.20
N GLY A 281 -30.73 8.09 12.53
CA GLY A 281 -30.88 9.35 13.28
C GLY A 281 -30.13 9.37 14.62
N LYS A 282 -29.82 8.19 15.17
CA LYS A 282 -29.08 7.99 16.43
C LYS A 282 -27.64 8.50 16.37
N SER A 283 -26.89 8.16 15.31
CA SER A 283 -25.48 8.57 15.18
C SER A 283 -25.34 10.10 15.05
N PHE A 284 -26.25 10.76 14.32
CA PHE A 284 -26.24 12.22 14.20
C PHE A 284 -26.60 12.92 15.50
N SER A 285 -27.60 12.43 16.25
CA SER A 285 -27.95 13.00 17.55
C SER A 285 -26.78 12.96 18.55
N ILE A 286 -26.01 11.87 18.55
CA ILE A 286 -24.85 11.73 19.44
C ILE A 286 -23.69 12.63 18.99
N VAL A 287 -23.42 12.73 17.69
CA VAL A 287 -22.39 13.64 17.16
C VAL A 287 -22.72 15.09 17.52
N THR A 288 -23.96 15.52 17.29
CA THR A 288 -24.44 16.87 17.65
C THR A 288 -24.34 17.13 19.15
N MET A 289 -24.61 16.13 19.99
CA MET A 289 -24.44 16.28 21.44
C MET A 289 -22.97 16.45 21.84
N ILE A 290 -22.07 15.62 21.31
CA ILE A 290 -20.65 15.62 21.70
C ILE A 290 -19.94 16.86 21.18
N LEU A 291 -20.17 17.23 19.93
CA LEU A 291 -19.48 18.35 19.26
C LEU A 291 -20.23 19.68 19.36
N GLY A 292 -21.50 19.66 19.77
CA GLY A 292 -22.38 20.82 19.73
C GLY A 292 -22.91 21.11 18.33
N ASP A 293 -23.90 21.99 18.26
CA ASP A 293 -24.40 22.59 17.01
C ASP A 293 -24.87 24.01 17.30
N GLU A 294 -24.04 24.99 16.91
CA GLU A 294 -24.31 26.42 17.09
C GLU A 294 -25.60 26.86 16.39
N ARG A 295 -25.95 26.25 15.25
CA ARG A 295 -27.17 26.60 14.50
C ARG A 295 -28.43 26.19 15.25
N ARG A 296 -28.32 25.19 16.13
CA ARG A 296 -29.40 24.67 16.97
C ARG A 296 -29.29 25.12 18.42
N ALA A 297 -28.36 26.02 18.74
CA ALA A 297 -28.05 26.46 20.10
C ALA A 297 -27.75 25.29 21.07
N ILE A 298 -27.15 24.21 20.56
CA ILE A 298 -26.76 23.06 21.38
C ILE A 298 -25.27 23.21 21.73
N PRO A 299 -24.90 23.41 23.00
CA PRO A 299 -23.49 23.50 23.39
C PRO A 299 -22.80 22.12 23.31
N PRO A 300 -21.49 22.06 23.02
CA PRO A 300 -20.74 20.82 23.03
C PRO A 300 -20.74 20.19 24.42
N HIS A 301 -21.01 18.89 24.50
CA HIS A 301 -20.93 18.11 25.73
C HIS A 301 -19.65 17.26 25.76
N GLY A 302 -18.75 17.55 26.70
CA GLY A 302 -17.53 16.79 26.92
C GLY A 302 -16.31 17.65 27.25
N LEU A 303 -15.12 17.09 27.03
CA LEU A 303 -13.85 17.81 27.19
C LEU A 303 -13.51 18.56 25.90
N PRO A 304 -13.47 19.91 25.90
CA PRO A 304 -13.03 20.70 24.75
C PRO A 304 -11.66 20.25 24.26
N GLY A 305 -11.45 20.22 22.95
CA GLY A 305 -10.17 19.80 22.37
C GLY A 305 -9.79 18.32 22.56
N ARG A 306 -10.68 17.44 23.03
CA ARG A 306 -10.40 16.00 23.21
C ARG A 306 -11.23 15.07 22.32
N ASN A 307 -12.13 15.60 21.51
CA ASN A 307 -13.03 14.83 20.66
C ASN A 307 -12.63 14.92 19.18
N ARG A 308 -12.23 13.80 18.56
CA ARG A 308 -11.86 13.71 17.15
C ARG A 308 -12.95 13.02 16.33
N TYR A 309 -13.62 13.78 15.46
CA TYR A 309 -14.63 13.24 14.55
C TYR A 309 -14.01 12.44 13.40
N CYS A 310 -14.46 11.21 13.15
CA CYS A 310 -13.89 10.33 12.13
C CYS A 310 -14.82 10.06 10.93
N GLY A 311 -15.95 10.77 10.81
CA GLY A 311 -16.86 10.58 9.67
C GLY A 311 -16.20 10.83 8.32
N GLY A 312 -16.51 9.98 7.34
CA GLY A 312 -15.92 10.03 6.00
C GLY A 312 -14.43 9.63 5.93
N MET A 313 -13.83 9.16 7.04
CA MET A 313 -12.50 8.57 7.01
C MET A 313 -12.57 7.09 6.64
N THR A 314 -11.73 6.68 5.70
CA THR A 314 -11.53 5.25 5.48
C THR A 314 -10.80 4.63 6.67
N PRO A 315 -11.02 3.34 6.97
CA PRO A 315 -10.30 2.67 8.05
C PRO A 315 -8.78 2.67 7.87
N ALA A 316 -8.29 2.58 6.64
CA ALA A 316 -6.86 2.71 6.34
C ALA A 316 -6.32 4.10 6.70
N LYS A 317 -7.10 5.16 6.43
CA LYS A 317 -6.76 6.51 6.87
C LYS A 317 -6.78 6.59 8.39
N PHE A 318 -7.78 6.04 9.06
CA PHE A 318 -7.87 6.02 10.53
C PHE A 318 -6.65 5.35 11.19
N ILE A 319 -6.23 4.17 10.71
CA ILE A 319 -5.03 3.47 11.24
C ILE A 319 -3.75 4.28 11.00
N ARG A 320 -3.59 4.85 9.79
CA ARG A 320 -2.42 5.69 9.47
C ARG A 320 -2.39 6.93 10.36
N LEU A 321 -3.53 7.62 10.53
CA LEU A 321 -3.68 8.77 11.42
C LEU A 321 -3.39 8.40 12.88
N GLY A 322 -3.74 7.19 13.32
CA GLY A 322 -3.52 6.70 14.68
C GLY A 322 -2.07 6.84 15.15
N GLN A 323 -1.09 6.79 14.24
CA GLN A 323 0.32 7.03 14.56
C GLN A 323 0.57 8.43 15.16
N ALA A 324 -0.20 9.45 14.76
CA ALA A 324 -0.07 10.81 15.27
C ALA A 324 -0.65 10.98 16.69
N TYR A 325 -1.55 10.09 17.09
CA TYR A 325 -2.23 10.12 18.38
C TYR A 325 -1.56 9.22 19.43
N GLU A 326 -0.44 8.58 19.09
CA GLU A 326 0.24 7.65 19.99
C GLU A 326 0.73 8.35 21.28
N GLY A 327 0.30 7.83 22.43
CA GLY A 327 0.62 8.42 23.74
C GLY A 327 -0.17 9.69 24.08
N LEU A 328 -1.09 10.11 23.22
CA LEU A 328 -2.04 11.20 23.48
C LEU A 328 -3.40 10.63 23.91
N ARG A 329 -4.22 11.47 24.55
CA ARG A 329 -5.54 11.09 25.06
C ARG A 329 -6.62 11.82 24.27
N TYR A 330 -7.35 11.07 23.45
CA TYR A 330 -8.43 11.58 22.60
C TYR A 330 -9.59 10.58 22.54
N ASN A 331 -10.79 11.10 22.35
CA ASN A 331 -11.98 10.34 22.03
C ASN A 331 -12.19 10.33 20.52
N PHE A 332 -12.12 9.16 19.89
CA PHE A 332 -12.43 9.02 18.47
C PHE A 332 -13.92 8.74 18.30
N ILE A 333 -14.61 9.66 17.65
CA ILE A 333 -16.04 9.55 17.32
C ILE A 333 -16.11 8.88 15.96
N VAL A 334 -16.33 7.56 15.93
CA VAL A 334 -16.35 6.78 14.69
C VAL A 334 -17.78 6.38 14.32
N PRO A 335 -18.41 7.05 13.34
CA PRO A 335 -19.80 6.80 12.97
C PRO A 335 -20.00 5.57 12.07
N GLU A 336 -18.95 5.00 11.45
CA GLU A 336 -19.08 4.05 10.33
C GLU A 336 -18.04 2.90 10.38
N PHE A 337 -17.93 2.17 11.50
CA PHE A 337 -16.94 1.07 11.64
C PHE A 337 -17.26 -0.20 10.82
N ASN A 338 -18.45 -0.28 10.21
CA ASN A 338 -18.96 -1.46 9.51
C ASN A 338 -18.24 -1.76 8.17
N ASP A 339 -17.46 -0.82 7.62
CA ASP A 339 -16.73 -1.00 6.37
C ASP A 339 -15.54 -1.98 6.49
N TRP A 340 -15.13 -2.36 7.70
CA TRP A 340 -14.03 -3.31 7.92
C TRP A 340 -14.25 -4.70 7.32
N PHE A 341 -15.50 -5.15 7.14
CA PHE A 341 -15.77 -6.58 6.88
C PHE A 341 -16.81 -6.89 5.79
N ARG A 342 -17.36 -5.88 5.10
CA ARG A 342 -18.53 -6.11 4.23
C ARG A 342 -18.20 -6.51 2.79
N TYR A 343 -17.13 -5.96 2.20
CA TYR A 343 -16.96 -6.01 0.75
C TYR A 343 -15.95 -7.07 0.31
N CYS A 344 -16.44 -8.19 -0.21
CA CYS A 344 -15.57 -9.28 -0.69
C CYS A 344 -15.90 -9.66 -2.13
N LEU A 345 -14.89 -10.15 -2.84
CA LEU A 345 -14.99 -10.80 -4.15
C LEU A 345 -14.67 -12.28 -3.99
N THR A 346 -15.09 -13.11 -4.94
CA THR A 346 -14.72 -14.53 -4.93
C THR A 346 -13.22 -14.72 -5.18
N TYR A 347 -12.66 -15.83 -4.68
CA TYR A 347 -11.23 -16.16 -4.79
C TYR A 347 -10.67 -16.01 -6.23
N ASP A 348 -11.45 -16.44 -7.22
CA ASP A 348 -11.10 -16.46 -8.65
C ASP A 348 -11.26 -15.10 -9.34
N SER A 349 -11.80 -14.09 -8.66
CA SER A 349 -11.94 -12.75 -9.22
C SER A 349 -10.57 -12.15 -9.56
N LEU A 350 -10.41 -11.73 -10.81
CA LEU A 350 -9.13 -11.26 -11.33
C LEU A 350 -8.93 -9.77 -11.05
N VAL A 351 -7.81 -9.45 -10.40
CA VAL A 351 -7.33 -8.10 -10.12
C VAL A 351 -6.27 -7.74 -11.15
N LEU A 352 -6.38 -6.52 -11.68
CA LEU A 352 -5.42 -5.96 -12.61
C LEU A 352 -4.24 -5.36 -11.85
N THR A 353 -3.04 -5.81 -12.17
CA THR A 353 -1.80 -5.39 -11.52
C THR A 353 -1.18 -4.24 -12.29
N ALA A 354 -0.33 -3.43 -11.64
CA ALA A 354 0.25 -2.23 -12.26
C ALA A 354 1.10 -2.52 -13.51
N ASP A 355 1.68 -3.73 -13.60
CA ASP A 355 2.41 -4.26 -14.75
C ASP A 355 1.50 -4.81 -15.88
N GLY A 356 0.18 -4.64 -15.75
CA GLY A 356 -0.81 -5.09 -16.74
C GLY A 356 -1.11 -6.60 -16.70
N GLY A 357 -0.64 -7.29 -15.66
CA GLY A 357 -1.00 -8.68 -15.38
C GLY A 357 -2.39 -8.82 -14.75
N LEU A 358 -2.95 -10.03 -14.80
CA LEU A 358 -4.20 -10.37 -14.12
C LEU A 358 -3.95 -11.49 -13.12
N VAL A 359 -4.28 -11.25 -11.85
CA VAL A 359 -4.03 -12.18 -10.73
C VAL A 359 -5.32 -12.43 -9.96
N PRO A 360 -5.67 -13.69 -9.63
CA PRO A 360 -6.79 -13.97 -8.73
C PRO A 360 -6.60 -13.31 -7.37
N ILE A 361 -7.62 -12.61 -6.87
CA ILE A 361 -7.57 -11.91 -5.58
C ILE A 361 -7.24 -12.87 -4.44
N GLY A 362 -7.70 -14.11 -4.51
CA GLY A 362 -7.41 -15.14 -3.52
C GLY A 362 -5.91 -15.45 -3.39
N GLU A 363 -5.19 -15.55 -4.51
CA GLU A 363 -3.74 -15.79 -4.48
C GLU A 363 -3.00 -14.60 -3.83
N LEU A 364 -3.46 -13.37 -4.06
CA LEU A 364 -2.88 -12.17 -3.44
C LEU A 364 -3.09 -12.19 -1.92
N VAL A 365 -4.29 -12.57 -1.47
CA VAL A 365 -4.63 -12.65 -0.04
C VAL A 365 -3.84 -13.74 0.68
N GLU A 366 -3.72 -14.93 0.10
CA GLU A 366 -2.96 -16.04 0.70
C GLU A 366 -1.46 -15.73 0.82
N ARG A 367 -0.88 -15.12 -0.22
CA ARG A 367 0.56 -14.86 -0.28
C ARG A 367 0.97 -13.57 0.42
N ARG A 368 0.00 -12.67 0.68
CA ARG A 368 0.23 -11.31 1.20
C ARG A 368 1.32 -10.58 0.42
N GLU A 369 1.31 -10.75 -0.91
CA GLU A 369 2.33 -10.24 -1.81
C GLU A 369 2.19 -8.71 -1.92
N PRO A 370 3.22 -7.91 -1.60
CA PRO A 370 3.15 -6.45 -1.67
C PRO A 370 3.21 -5.99 -3.13
N LEU A 371 2.07 -6.12 -3.81
CA LEU A 371 1.91 -5.80 -5.22
C LEU A 371 1.19 -4.46 -5.39
N GLU A 372 1.52 -3.75 -6.46
CA GLU A 372 0.76 -2.58 -6.90
C GLU A 372 -0.36 -3.04 -7.84
N VAL A 373 -1.58 -2.62 -7.51
CA VAL A 373 -2.78 -2.91 -8.30
C VAL A 373 -3.23 -1.65 -9.02
N LEU A 374 -3.85 -1.84 -10.17
CA LEU A 374 -4.39 -0.73 -10.93
C LEU A 374 -5.80 -0.40 -10.46
N THR A 375 -6.03 0.85 -10.08
CA THR A 375 -7.35 1.37 -9.70
C THR A 375 -7.73 2.60 -10.54
N VAL A 376 -9.00 2.96 -10.52
CA VAL A 376 -9.51 4.20 -11.10
C VAL A 376 -9.64 5.23 -9.99
N ASN A 377 -8.98 6.37 -10.14
CA ASN A 377 -9.14 7.50 -9.23
C ASN A 377 -10.56 8.07 -9.39
N PRO A 378 -11.39 8.10 -8.33
CA PRO A 378 -12.79 8.50 -8.45
C PRO A 378 -12.98 9.99 -8.76
N ARG A 379 -11.94 10.83 -8.58
CA ARG A 379 -12.01 12.29 -8.88
C ARG A 379 -11.58 12.60 -10.31
N THR A 380 -10.49 11.98 -10.78
CA THR A 380 -9.96 12.25 -12.11
C THR A 380 -10.48 11.27 -13.16
N LEU A 381 -11.00 10.12 -12.75
CA LEU A 381 -11.34 8.96 -13.58
C LEU A 381 -10.14 8.39 -14.36
N GLU A 382 -8.93 8.76 -13.94
CA GLU A 382 -7.68 8.23 -14.49
C GLU A 382 -7.25 6.97 -13.74
N LEU A 383 -6.41 6.20 -14.39
CA LEU A 383 -5.86 4.95 -13.85
C LEU A 383 -4.60 5.25 -13.05
N GLU A 384 -4.54 4.76 -11.80
CA GLU A 384 -3.41 4.95 -10.89
C GLU A 384 -2.96 3.64 -10.25
N ALA A 385 -1.65 3.44 -10.14
CA ALA A 385 -1.08 2.29 -9.44
C ALA A 385 -1.07 2.54 -7.94
N VAL A 386 -1.65 1.63 -7.15
CA VAL A 386 -1.78 1.76 -5.70
C VAL A 386 -1.31 0.49 -5.02
N ARG A 387 -0.56 0.64 -3.91
CA ARG A 387 -0.14 -0.48 -3.07
C ARG A 387 -1.29 -1.02 -2.25
N ILE A 388 -1.41 -2.34 -2.21
CA ILE A 388 -2.38 -3.02 -1.34
C ILE A 388 -2.04 -2.70 0.12
N ALA A 389 -3.00 -2.15 0.86
CA ALA A 389 -2.81 -1.76 2.24
C ALA A 389 -3.00 -2.93 3.23
N ASP A 390 -3.93 -3.84 2.94
CA ASP A 390 -4.24 -5.00 3.78
C ASP A 390 -4.93 -6.10 2.96
N PHE A 391 -4.99 -7.32 3.52
CA PHE A 391 -5.57 -8.51 2.91
C PHE A 391 -6.58 -9.17 3.86
N SER A 392 -7.81 -9.36 3.39
CA SER A 392 -8.87 -10.00 4.16
C SER A 392 -9.55 -11.13 3.39
N SER A 393 -10.04 -12.12 4.14
CA SER A 393 -10.88 -13.20 3.63
C SER A 393 -11.94 -13.56 4.65
N ARG A 394 -13.10 -14.04 4.17
CA ARG A 394 -14.19 -14.55 5.00
C ARG A 394 -15.03 -15.53 4.20
N GLU A 395 -15.77 -16.36 4.93
CA GLU A 395 -16.82 -17.19 4.35
C GLU A 395 -18.15 -16.43 4.32
N VAL A 396 -18.97 -16.70 3.30
CA VAL A 396 -20.27 -16.07 3.09
C VAL A 396 -21.26 -17.10 2.55
N ASP A 397 -22.50 -17.04 3.02
CA ASP A 397 -23.55 -17.97 2.61
C ASP A 397 -24.18 -17.61 1.25
N ARG A 398 -24.08 -16.33 0.86
CA ARG A 398 -24.72 -15.80 -0.36
C ARG A 398 -23.78 -14.90 -1.15
N LEU A 399 -23.86 -15.02 -2.46
CA LEU A 399 -23.14 -14.23 -3.44
C LEU A 399 -24.10 -13.77 -4.54
N ILE A 400 -23.85 -12.58 -5.07
CA ILE A 400 -24.52 -12.05 -6.25
C ILE A 400 -23.61 -12.25 -7.46
N GLU A 401 -24.18 -12.78 -8.53
CA GLU A 401 -23.54 -12.89 -9.85
C GLU A 401 -24.10 -11.80 -10.76
N LEU A 402 -23.29 -10.78 -11.05
CA LEU A 402 -23.61 -9.74 -12.02
C LEU A 402 -23.01 -10.11 -13.38
N ARG A 403 -23.86 -10.09 -14.41
CA ARG A 403 -23.45 -10.33 -15.80
C ARG A 403 -23.75 -9.12 -16.67
N THR A 404 -22.72 -8.58 -17.31
CA THR A 404 -22.89 -7.47 -18.26
C THR A 404 -23.38 -7.94 -19.62
N GLU A 405 -23.88 -7.04 -20.46
CA GLU A 405 -24.24 -7.34 -21.86
C GLU A 405 -23.03 -7.85 -22.68
N SER A 406 -21.81 -7.43 -22.33
CA SER A 406 -20.59 -7.95 -22.95
C SER A 406 -20.23 -9.38 -22.49
N GLY A 407 -20.95 -9.93 -21.52
CA GLY A 407 -20.68 -11.25 -20.95
C GLY A 407 -19.58 -11.24 -19.88
N LYS A 408 -19.18 -10.07 -19.36
CA LYS A 408 -18.33 -10.01 -18.16
C LYS A 408 -19.12 -10.53 -16.97
N LEU A 409 -18.45 -11.31 -16.14
CA LEU A 409 -19.03 -11.91 -14.95
C LEU A 409 -18.30 -11.37 -13.73
N LEU A 410 -19.05 -10.92 -12.72
CA LEU A 410 -18.51 -10.58 -11.42
C LEU A 410 -19.33 -11.27 -10.35
N ARG A 411 -18.63 -11.92 -9.41
CA ARG A 411 -19.24 -12.59 -8.25
C ARG A 411 -18.75 -11.90 -6.98
N LEU A 412 -19.69 -11.39 -6.22
CA LEU A 412 -19.42 -10.47 -5.11
C LEU A 412 -20.45 -10.64 -4.00
N THR A 413 -20.12 -10.18 -2.81
CA THR A 413 -21.06 -10.16 -1.67
C THR A 413 -22.18 -9.14 -1.91
N GLU A 414 -23.36 -9.36 -1.31
CA GLU A 414 -24.57 -8.54 -1.50
C GLU A 414 -24.34 -7.03 -1.25
N ASP A 415 -23.45 -6.72 -0.32
CA ASP A 415 -23.15 -5.34 0.09
C ASP A 415 -22.01 -4.70 -0.69
N HIS A 416 -21.31 -5.44 -1.55
CA HIS A 416 -20.11 -4.92 -2.23
C HIS A 416 -20.51 -3.83 -3.24
N PRO A 417 -20.03 -2.58 -3.07
CA PRO A 417 -20.47 -1.47 -3.87
C PRO A 417 -19.73 -1.44 -5.21
N LEU A 418 -20.45 -1.11 -6.28
CA LEU A 418 -19.88 -0.91 -7.61
C LEU A 418 -20.30 0.46 -8.16
N PRO A 419 -19.44 1.10 -8.98
CA PRO A 419 -19.75 2.39 -9.56
C PRO A 419 -20.72 2.24 -10.74
N VAL A 420 -21.83 2.98 -10.67
CA VAL A 420 -22.90 3.02 -11.68
C VAL A 420 -23.00 4.44 -12.24
N MET A 421 -23.07 4.53 -13.56
CA MET A 421 -23.32 5.80 -14.24
C MET A 421 -24.82 6.10 -14.27
N THR A 422 -25.21 7.27 -13.77
CA THR A 422 -26.61 7.73 -13.72
C THR A 422 -26.74 9.15 -14.29
N ARG A 423 -27.98 9.66 -14.35
CA ARG A 423 -28.26 11.04 -14.78
C ARG A 423 -27.60 12.11 -13.88
N GLN A 424 -27.26 11.77 -12.64
CA GLN A 424 -26.61 12.64 -11.66
C GLN A 424 -25.08 12.49 -11.66
N GLY A 425 -24.54 11.62 -12.53
CA GLY A 425 -23.13 11.25 -12.56
C GLY A 425 -22.88 9.85 -11.99
N ILE A 426 -21.66 9.61 -11.53
CA ILE A 426 -21.22 8.32 -11.00
C ILE A 426 -21.66 8.21 -9.53
N ILE A 427 -22.44 7.18 -9.21
CA ILE A 427 -22.82 6.83 -7.84
C ILE A 427 -22.34 5.43 -7.50
N TRP A 428 -22.13 5.15 -6.21
CA TRP A 428 -21.79 3.82 -5.73
C TRP A 428 -23.04 3.12 -5.22
N LYS A 429 -23.31 1.93 -5.76
CA LYS A 429 -24.50 1.15 -5.47
C LYS A 429 -24.10 -0.23 -4.94
N PRO A 430 -24.65 -0.73 -3.82
CA PRO A 430 -24.45 -2.11 -3.37
C PRO A 430 -24.95 -3.13 -4.39
N ALA A 431 -24.29 -4.29 -4.49
CA ALA A 431 -24.62 -5.35 -5.45
C ALA A 431 -26.11 -5.78 -5.42
N ARG A 432 -26.72 -5.85 -4.23
CA ARG A 432 -28.12 -6.24 -4.02
C ARG A 432 -29.14 -5.29 -4.63
N GLU A 433 -28.75 -4.04 -4.87
CA GLU A 433 -29.65 -3.02 -5.40
C GLU A 433 -29.62 -3.00 -6.94
N PHE A 434 -28.66 -3.68 -7.58
CA PHE A 434 -28.50 -3.66 -9.05
C PHE A 434 -29.74 -4.18 -9.77
N GLU A 435 -30.13 -3.46 -10.82
CA GLU A 435 -31.23 -3.84 -11.70
C GLU A 435 -30.74 -4.04 -13.14
N VAL A 436 -31.45 -4.87 -13.91
CA VAL A 436 -31.16 -5.07 -15.32
C VAL A 436 -31.37 -3.75 -16.07
N GLY A 437 -30.29 -3.23 -16.65
CA GLY A 437 -30.28 -1.91 -17.31
C GLY A 437 -29.33 -0.91 -16.65
N ASP A 438 -28.82 -1.19 -15.44
CA ASP A 438 -27.81 -0.37 -14.79
C ASP A 438 -26.50 -0.34 -15.60
N TYR A 439 -25.91 0.85 -15.72
CA TYR A 439 -24.68 1.08 -16.49
C TYR A 439 -23.45 1.08 -15.58
N VAL A 440 -22.80 -0.09 -15.49
CA VAL A 440 -21.54 -0.26 -14.74
C VAL A 440 -20.35 0.35 -15.49
N ILE A 441 -19.44 0.97 -14.74
CA ILE A 441 -18.19 1.49 -15.31
C ILE A 441 -17.26 0.31 -15.64
N SER A 442 -16.67 0.34 -16.82
CA SER A 442 -15.75 -0.69 -17.26
C SER A 442 -14.61 -0.13 -18.11
N LEU A 443 -13.43 -0.74 -17.98
CA LEU A 443 -12.30 -0.39 -18.81
C LEU A 443 -12.49 -0.86 -20.25
N THR A 444 -12.24 0.04 -21.20
CA THR A 444 -12.28 -0.25 -22.65
C THR A 444 -10.94 -0.76 -23.19
N ALA A 445 -9.85 -0.50 -22.47
CA ALA A 445 -8.52 -1.00 -22.73
C ALA A 445 -7.76 -1.06 -21.40
N ILE A 446 -6.84 -2.01 -21.29
CA ILE A 446 -5.91 -2.09 -20.16
C ILE A 446 -4.65 -1.33 -20.59
N PRO A 447 -4.31 -0.17 -19.99
CA PRO A 447 -3.07 0.53 -20.31
C PRO A 447 -1.85 -0.27 -19.84
N GLU A 448 -0.73 -0.12 -20.53
CA GLU A 448 0.58 -0.53 -20.03
C GLU A 448 1.12 0.59 -19.15
N LEU A 449 1.05 0.42 -17.83
CA LEU A 449 1.40 1.49 -16.90
C LEU A 449 2.82 1.40 -16.36
N THR A 450 3.47 0.24 -16.45
CA THR A 450 4.89 0.11 -16.15
C THR A 450 5.57 -0.87 -17.11
N ALA A 451 6.55 -0.35 -17.87
CA ALA A 451 7.59 -1.17 -18.46
C ALA A 451 8.64 -1.44 -17.38
N ASN A 452 8.34 -2.31 -16.42
CA ASN A 452 9.41 -3.01 -15.69
C ASN A 452 9.71 -4.29 -16.48
N ASP A 453 10.75 -4.16 -17.29
CA ASP A 453 11.64 -5.20 -17.83
C ASP A 453 10.99 -6.47 -18.38
N GLY A 454 9.77 -6.38 -18.94
CA GLY A 454 9.20 -7.40 -19.83
C GLY A 454 9.44 -8.84 -19.34
N GLY A 455 9.32 -9.04 -18.02
CA GLY A 455 10.05 -10.06 -17.26
C GLY A 455 10.32 -11.30 -18.08
N ARG A 456 11.58 -11.53 -18.48
CA ARG A 456 11.96 -12.73 -19.21
C ARG A 456 11.66 -13.93 -18.31
N TRP A 457 10.58 -14.64 -18.63
CA TRP A 457 10.14 -15.79 -17.87
C TRP A 457 11.11 -16.93 -18.11
N ARG A 458 11.61 -17.59 -17.06
CA ARG A 458 12.46 -18.77 -17.23
C ARG A 458 11.57 -19.97 -17.34
N LEU A 459 11.89 -20.88 -18.27
CA LEU A 459 11.12 -22.11 -18.39
C LEU A 459 11.22 -22.96 -17.09
N ALA A 460 12.36 -22.86 -16.41
CA ALA A 460 12.62 -23.48 -15.11
C ALA A 460 11.63 -23.03 -14.01
N ASP A 461 11.05 -21.83 -14.10
CA ASP A 461 10.06 -21.36 -13.12
C ASP A 461 8.79 -22.22 -13.15
N PHE A 462 8.50 -22.87 -14.27
CA PHE A 462 7.31 -23.70 -14.49
C PHE A 462 7.55 -25.19 -14.24
N LEU A 463 8.77 -25.60 -13.89
CA LEU A 463 9.04 -27.01 -13.60
C LEU A 463 8.30 -27.48 -12.34
N PRO A 464 7.73 -28.70 -12.35
CA PRO A 464 7.18 -29.31 -11.15
C PRO A 464 8.32 -29.71 -10.18
N GLU A 465 8.03 -29.77 -8.88
CA GLU A 465 9.04 -30.07 -7.85
C GLU A 465 9.59 -31.51 -7.90
N ASP A 466 8.90 -32.41 -8.61
CA ASP A 466 9.22 -33.83 -8.71
C ASP A 466 10.14 -34.19 -9.89
N VAL A 467 10.54 -33.23 -10.73
CA VAL A 467 11.53 -33.48 -11.80
C VAL A 467 12.95 -33.51 -11.25
N ASN A 468 13.79 -34.29 -11.91
CA ASN A 468 15.24 -34.23 -11.69
C ASN A 468 15.83 -33.16 -12.62
N VAL A 469 16.81 -32.41 -12.14
CA VAL A 469 17.49 -31.36 -12.89
C VAL A 469 18.98 -31.62 -12.96
N LYS A 470 19.57 -31.32 -14.11
CA LYS A 470 21.01 -31.20 -14.28
C LYS A 470 21.36 -29.72 -14.24
N VAL A 471 22.38 -29.39 -13.47
CA VAL A 471 22.80 -28.01 -13.25
C VAL A 471 24.25 -27.80 -13.63
N LYS A 472 24.59 -26.55 -13.94
CA LYS A 472 25.96 -26.15 -14.28
C LYS A 472 26.96 -26.49 -13.17
N PRO A 473 28.19 -26.90 -13.51
CA PRO A 473 29.24 -27.22 -12.52
C PRO A 473 29.51 -26.11 -11.49
N GLU A 474 29.35 -24.86 -11.90
CA GLU A 474 29.54 -23.67 -11.04
C GLU A 474 28.63 -23.70 -9.80
N LEU A 475 27.35 -24.06 -9.96
CA LEU A 475 26.42 -24.13 -8.84
C LEU A 475 26.76 -25.28 -7.89
N LEU A 476 27.18 -26.43 -8.44
CA LEU A 476 27.56 -27.59 -7.63
C LEU A 476 28.79 -27.30 -6.76
N GLU A 477 29.77 -26.59 -7.32
CA GLU A 477 30.95 -26.15 -6.58
C GLU A 477 30.58 -25.12 -5.49
N ASN A 478 29.67 -24.19 -5.80
CA ASN A 478 29.16 -23.24 -4.80
C ASN A 478 28.42 -23.94 -3.66
N LEU A 479 27.56 -24.92 -3.98
CA LEU A 479 26.86 -25.77 -2.99
C LEU A 479 27.87 -26.53 -2.11
N ARG A 480 28.91 -27.11 -2.73
CA ARG A 480 29.96 -27.84 -2.01
C ARG A 480 30.72 -26.94 -1.03
N ARG A 481 31.15 -25.76 -1.48
CA ARG A 481 31.84 -24.77 -0.63
C ARG A 481 30.94 -24.30 0.52
N ALA A 482 29.68 -24.00 0.23
CA ALA A 482 28.71 -23.56 1.24
C ALA A 482 28.45 -24.65 2.30
N ALA A 483 28.33 -25.91 1.88
CA ALA A 483 28.17 -27.05 2.78
C ALA A 483 29.36 -27.22 3.73
N ILE A 484 30.60 -27.20 3.20
CA ILE A 484 31.83 -27.30 4.00
C ILE A 484 31.95 -26.11 4.95
N LYS A 485 31.70 -24.88 4.47
CA LYS A 485 31.78 -23.67 5.29
C LYS A 485 30.80 -23.69 6.45
N LYS A 486 29.56 -24.17 6.23
CA LYS A 486 28.50 -24.14 7.23
C LYS A 486 28.59 -25.28 8.26
N TYR A 487 28.97 -26.48 7.81
CA TYR A 487 28.92 -27.69 8.65
C TYR A 487 30.28 -28.40 8.81
N GLY A 488 31.38 -27.78 8.35
CA GLY A 488 32.75 -28.25 8.50
C GLY A 488 33.18 -29.31 7.48
N ASN A 489 32.36 -30.34 7.24
CA ASN A 489 32.67 -31.37 6.23
C ASN A 489 31.41 -31.94 5.56
N LEU A 490 31.61 -32.64 4.43
CA LEU A 490 30.51 -33.17 3.61
C LEU A 490 29.70 -34.28 4.30
N LYS A 491 30.32 -35.08 5.18
CA LYS A 491 29.63 -36.16 5.90
C LYS A 491 28.63 -35.59 6.91
N VAL A 492 29.05 -34.60 7.69
CA VAL A 492 28.17 -33.86 8.62
C VAL A 492 27.09 -33.10 7.84
N SER A 493 27.45 -32.44 6.74
CA SER A 493 26.50 -31.74 5.86
C SER A 493 25.38 -32.66 5.37
N SER A 494 25.74 -33.86 4.89
CA SER A 494 24.77 -34.83 4.38
C SER A 494 23.76 -35.27 5.46
N SER A 495 24.25 -35.45 6.70
CA SER A 495 23.40 -35.85 7.83
C SER A 495 22.45 -34.72 8.24
N LYS A 496 22.92 -33.46 8.24
CA LYS A 496 22.10 -32.28 8.56
C LYS A 496 21.03 -31.99 7.50
N LEU A 497 21.36 -32.18 6.22
CA LEU A 497 20.43 -32.00 5.09
C LEU A 497 19.45 -33.17 4.92
N GLY A 498 19.59 -34.25 5.71
CA GLY A 498 18.75 -35.45 5.58
C GLY A 498 18.93 -36.18 4.25
N ILE A 499 20.16 -36.22 3.71
CA ILE A 499 20.48 -36.89 2.43
C ILE A 499 21.60 -37.91 2.70
N LYS A 500 21.45 -39.13 2.20
CA LYS A 500 22.50 -40.16 2.30
C LYS A 500 23.81 -39.62 1.73
N TYR A 501 24.92 -39.78 2.46
CA TYR A 501 26.24 -39.22 2.08
C TYR A 501 26.65 -39.56 0.64
N THR A 502 26.50 -40.81 0.21
CA THR A 502 26.84 -41.25 -1.14
C THR A 502 26.03 -40.50 -2.21
N THR A 503 24.75 -40.28 -1.95
CA THR A 503 23.84 -39.57 -2.85
C THR A 503 24.18 -38.08 -2.89
N PHE A 504 24.41 -37.46 -1.73
CA PHE A 504 24.83 -36.07 -1.63
C PHE A 504 26.16 -35.82 -2.36
N TYR A 505 27.13 -36.72 -2.20
CA TYR A 505 28.39 -36.67 -2.91
C TYR A 505 28.20 -36.79 -4.43
N SER A 506 27.35 -37.71 -4.90
CA SER A 506 27.03 -37.85 -6.33
C SER A 506 26.35 -36.60 -6.91
N TYR A 507 25.49 -35.93 -6.14
CA TYR A 507 24.88 -34.65 -6.54
C TYR A 507 25.95 -33.56 -6.71
N LEU A 508 26.80 -33.34 -5.70
CA LEU A 508 27.83 -32.30 -5.73
C LEU A 508 28.93 -32.53 -6.76
N THR A 509 29.12 -33.78 -7.20
CA THR A 509 30.09 -34.13 -8.24
C THR A 509 29.47 -34.18 -9.64
N GLY A 510 28.16 -33.93 -9.76
CA GLY A 510 27.45 -33.94 -11.05
C GLY A 510 27.30 -35.35 -11.66
N ARG A 511 27.50 -36.41 -10.87
CA ARG A 511 27.41 -37.81 -11.33
C ARG A 511 25.97 -38.26 -11.54
N CYS A 512 25.00 -37.60 -10.93
CA CYS A 512 23.58 -37.82 -11.15
C CYS A 512 22.79 -36.52 -11.05
N SER A 513 21.61 -36.50 -11.70
CA SER A 513 20.65 -35.40 -11.61
C SER A 513 20.08 -35.27 -10.21
N VAL A 514 19.71 -34.05 -9.82
CA VAL A 514 19.21 -33.72 -8.49
C VAL A 514 17.71 -33.46 -8.57
N PRO A 515 16.85 -34.03 -7.71
CA PRO A 515 15.45 -33.63 -7.64
C PRO A 515 15.32 -32.12 -7.36
N LEU A 516 14.46 -31.40 -8.10
CA LEU A 516 14.33 -29.95 -7.99
C LEU A 516 13.99 -29.50 -6.56
N LYS A 517 13.06 -30.20 -5.90
CA LYS A 517 12.72 -29.98 -4.49
C LYS A 517 13.94 -30.07 -3.57
N THR A 518 14.79 -31.07 -3.81
CA THR A 518 16.01 -31.28 -3.02
C THR A 518 17.03 -30.18 -3.31
N LEU A 519 17.21 -29.77 -4.57
CA LEU A 519 18.09 -28.68 -4.94
C LEU A 519 17.71 -27.36 -4.26
N ARG A 520 16.42 -26.98 -4.31
CA ARG A 520 15.90 -25.79 -3.62
C ARG A 520 16.12 -25.87 -2.11
N ARG A 521 15.82 -27.02 -1.51
CA ARG A 521 16.05 -27.25 -0.07
C ARG A 521 17.53 -27.07 0.30
N MET A 522 18.44 -27.70 -0.44
CA MET A 522 19.88 -27.56 -0.20
C MET A 522 20.32 -26.10 -0.32
N ALA A 523 19.88 -25.39 -1.35
CA ALA A 523 20.27 -23.99 -1.54
C ALA A 523 19.78 -23.07 -0.42
N SER A 524 18.52 -23.26 0.00
CA SER A 524 17.93 -22.52 1.12
C SER A 524 18.65 -22.81 2.43
N GLU A 525 18.86 -24.08 2.78
CA GLU A 525 19.51 -24.47 4.03
C GLU A 525 21.00 -24.08 4.05
N LEU A 526 21.67 -24.01 2.90
CA LEU A 526 23.06 -23.58 2.80
C LEU A 526 23.22 -22.06 2.67
N GLY A 527 22.12 -21.31 2.55
CA GLY A 527 22.13 -19.86 2.47
C GLY A 527 22.74 -19.32 1.18
N LEU A 528 22.56 -20.01 0.04
CA LEU A 528 22.99 -19.48 -1.25
C LEU A 528 22.15 -18.26 -1.62
N LYS A 529 22.84 -17.17 -1.99
CA LYS A 529 22.22 -15.93 -2.44
C LYS A 529 21.77 -15.97 -3.91
N SER A 530 22.38 -16.82 -4.72
CA SER A 530 22.08 -16.98 -6.15
C SER A 530 20.83 -17.84 -6.37
N ASP A 531 19.98 -17.46 -7.32
CA ASP A 531 18.83 -18.27 -7.72
C ASP A 531 19.32 -19.53 -8.45
N VAL A 532 19.03 -20.70 -7.87
CA VAL A 532 19.45 -22.00 -8.43
C VAL A 532 18.88 -22.29 -9.81
N LEU A 533 17.76 -21.66 -10.16
CA LEU A 533 17.09 -21.88 -11.45
C LEU A 533 17.91 -21.38 -12.64
N ASP A 534 18.76 -20.37 -12.44
CA ASP A 534 19.62 -19.80 -13.50
C ASP A 534 20.72 -20.78 -13.97
N PHE A 535 20.95 -21.83 -13.18
CA PHE A 535 21.98 -22.83 -13.44
C PHE A 535 21.41 -24.15 -13.94
N ILE A 536 20.10 -24.28 -14.14
CA ILE A 536 19.50 -25.50 -14.70
C ILE A 536 19.79 -25.56 -16.20
N GLU A 537 20.39 -26.66 -16.65
CA GLU A 537 20.68 -26.92 -18.07
C GLU A 537 19.63 -27.82 -18.71
N SER A 538 19.22 -28.86 -17.99
CA SER A 538 18.21 -29.81 -18.44
C SER A 538 17.37 -30.31 -17.28
N ALA A 539 16.18 -30.80 -17.60
CA ALA A 539 15.32 -31.52 -16.68
C ALA A 539 15.01 -32.89 -17.23
N SER A 540 14.85 -33.87 -16.35
CA SER A 540 14.48 -35.23 -16.70
C SER A 540 13.35 -35.76 -15.82
N LYS A 541 12.48 -36.54 -16.44
CA LYS A 541 11.39 -37.27 -15.79
C LYS A 541 11.19 -38.60 -16.49
N ALA A 542 11.15 -39.68 -15.71
CA ALA A 542 11.27 -41.04 -16.23
C ALA A 542 12.55 -41.19 -17.07
N SER A 543 12.45 -41.76 -18.28
CA SER A 543 13.58 -41.92 -19.22
C SER A 543 13.79 -40.74 -20.17
N SER A 544 13.01 -39.66 -20.06
CA SER A 544 13.09 -38.51 -20.96
C SER A 544 13.85 -37.34 -20.33
N GLU A 545 14.91 -36.88 -21.01
CA GLU A 545 15.61 -35.63 -20.71
C GLU A 545 15.18 -34.54 -21.69
N LEU A 546 15.13 -33.30 -21.21
CA LEU A 546 14.77 -32.11 -21.99
C LEU A 546 15.77 -31.00 -21.67
N SER A 547 16.47 -30.52 -22.70
CA SER A 547 17.27 -29.29 -22.59
C SER A 547 16.33 -28.11 -22.42
N LEU A 548 16.62 -27.21 -21.48
CA LEU A 548 15.76 -26.08 -21.17
C LEU A 548 16.44 -24.79 -21.63
N PRO A 549 15.79 -23.96 -22.47
CA PRO A 549 16.29 -22.62 -22.69
C PRO A 549 16.22 -21.82 -21.38
N ARG A 550 17.18 -20.91 -21.19
CA ARG A 550 17.23 -20.02 -20.02
C ARG A 550 15.95 -19.19 -19.90
N GLU A 551 15.45 -18.70 -21.03
CA GLU A 551 14.26 -17.86 -21.13
C GLU A 551 13.25 -18.53 -22.06
N ILE A 552 11.96 -18.31 -21.80
CA ILE A 552 10.88 -18.77 -22.68
C ILE A 552 10.87 -17.86 -23.92
N PRO A 553 11.06 -18.39 -25.14
CA PRO A 553 10.82 -17.60 -26.34
C PRO A 553 9.32 -17.30 -26.46
N SER A 554 8.92 -16.07 -26.80
CA SER A 554 7.50 -15.73 -26.97
C SER A 554 6.79 -16.64 -27.98
N THR A 555 7.50 -17.07 -29.03
CA THR A 555 7.02 -18.03 -30.03
C THR A 555 6.64 -19.39 -29.43
N PHE A 556 7.22 -19.81 -28.31
CA PHE A 556 6.79 -21.02 -27.62
C PHE A 556 5.33 -20.93 -27.15
N MET A 557 4.85 -19.73 -26.82
CA MET A 557 3.45 -19.55 -26.40
C MET A 557 2.47 -19.80 -27.54
N TYR A 558 2.86 -19.64 -28.80
CA TYR A 558 2.05 -20.08 -29.93
C TYR A 558 1.83 -21.59 -29.90
N PHE A 559 2.91 -22.36 -29.64
CA PHE A 559 2.81 -23.82 -29.49
C PHE A 559 1.88 -24.19 -28.32
N VAL A 560 2.00 -23.51 -27.19
CA VAL A 560 1.08 -23.70 -26.03
C VAL A 560 -0.37 -23.42 -26.45
N GLY A 561 -0.64 -22.32 -27.14
CA GLY A 561 -1.99 -21.93 -27.58
C GLY A 561 -2.60 -22.91 -28.59
N ALA A 562 -1.82 -23.39 -29.56
CA ALA A 562 -2.27 -24.41 -30.50
C ALA A 562 -2.56 -25.75 -29.80
N VAL A 563 -1.74 -26.13 -28.82
CA VAL A 563 -1.97 -27.36 -28.04
C VAL A 563 -3.18 -27.21 -27.09
N MET A 564 -3.46 -26.00 -26.59
CA MET A 564 -4.68 -25.70 -25.83
C MET A 564 -5.96 -25.94 -26.64
N GLY A 565 -5.98 -25.59 -27.92
CA GLY A 565 -7.12 -25.86 -28.82
C GLY A 565 -7.15 -27.31 -29.30
N ASP A 566 -6.43 -27.62 -30.37
CA ASP A 566 -6.47 -28.92 -31.05
C ASP A 566 -5.47 -29.97 -30.53
N GLY A 567 -4.63 -29.63 -29.56
CA GLY A 567 -3.65 -30.56 -28.99
C GLY A 567 -4.28 -31.63 -28.09
N THR A 568 -3.55 -32.71 -27.78
CA THR A 568 -3.91 -33.69 -26.75
C THR A 568 -2.65 -34.22 -26.08
N ILE A 569 -2.69 -34.35 -24.75
CA ILE A 569 -1.64 -35.03 -23.98
C ILE A 569 -2.22 -36.36 -23.50
N ASN A 570 -1.64 -37.47 -23.95
CA ASN A 570 -2.10 -38.81 -23.56
C ASN A 570 -1.48 -39.25 -22.21
N GLN A 571 -1.93 -40.40 -21.70
CA GLN A 571 -1.41 -40.97 -20.44
C GLN A 571 0.10 -41.27 -20.48
N GLY A 572 0.62 -41.63 -21.65
CA GLY A 572 2.06 -41.82 -21.90
C GLY A 572 2.85 -40.53 -22.04
N ARG A 573 2.27 -39.37 -21.68
CA ARG A 573 2.89 -38.04 -21.77
C ARG A 573 3.38 -37.67 -23.17
N ARG A 574 2.76 -38.25 -24.20
CA ARG A 574 2.96 -37.88 -25.61
C ARG A 574 1.97 -36.79 -25.99
N ILE A 575 2.53 -35.71 -26.54
CA ILE A 575 1.78 -34.56 -27.05
C ILE A 575 1.46 -34.85 -28.52
N ARG A 576 0.20 -34.68 -28.88
CA ARG A 576 -0.32 -34.82 -30.25
C ARG A 576 -0.98 -33.50 -30.65
N LEU A 577 -0.76 -33.04 -31.87
CA LEU A 577 -1.50 -31.92 -32.46
C LEU A 577 -1.90 -32.29 -33.90
N TYR A 578 -3.18 -32.11 -34.23
CA TYR A 578 -3.73 -32.45 -35.53
C TYR A 578 -4.70 -31.36 -36.00
N CYS A 579 -4.33 -30.64 -37.07
CA CYS A 579 -5.12 -29.55 -37.64
C CYS A 579 -5.24 -29.76 -39.16
N PRO A 580 -6.18 -30.59 -39.65
CA PRO A 580 -6.23 -30.99 -41.05
C PRO A 580 -6.56 -29.84 -42.01
N GLU A 581 -7.37 -28.87 -41.57
CA GLU A 581 -7.74 -27.70 -42.39
C GLU A 581 -6.62 -26.65 -42.49
N ASP A 582 -5.64 -26.71 -41.59
CA ASP A 582 -4.59 -25.69 -41.42
C ASP A 582 -3.22 -26.38 -41.15
N PRO A 583 -2.65 -27.09 -42.15
CA PRO A 583 -1.39 -27.84 -41.97
C PRO A 583 -0.18 -26.94 -41.68
N ASP A 584 -0.24 -25.66 -42.05
CA ASP A 584 0.78 -24.66 -41.72
C ASP A 584 0.89 -24.40 -40.20
N VAL A 585 -0.22 -24.52 -39.46
CA VAL A 585 -0.22 -24.48 -37.98
C VAL A 585 0.63 -25.62 -37.39
N VAL A 586 0.49 -26.82 -37.94
CA VAL A 586 1.25 -28.00 -37.51
C VAL A 586 2.74 -27.82 -37.83
N GLU A 587 3.07 -27.32 -39.03
CA GLU A 587 4.45 -27.06 -39.44
C GLU A 587 5.13 -26.03 -38.53
N ARG A 588 4.43 -24.93 -38.19
CA ARG A 588 4.94 -23.92 -37.25
C ARG A 588 5.18 -24.51 -35.87
N CYS A 589 4.26 -25.34 -35.37
CA CYS A 589 4.43 -26.01 -34.08
C CYS A 589 5.62 -26.98 -34.08
N LEU A 590 5.86 -27.72 -35.17
CA LEU A 590 7.03 -28.57 -35.34
C LEU A 590 8.32 -27.75 -35.30
N ARG A 591 8.36 -26.63 -36.03
CA ARG A 591 9.51 -25.73 -36.08
C ARG A 591 9.87 -25.19 -34.70
N ILE A 592 8.87 -24.67 -33.98
CA ILE A 592 9.04 -24.19 -32.60
C ILE A 592 9.55 -25.31 -31.69
N ALA A 593 8.96 -26.50 -31.74
CA ALA A 593 9.39 -27.62 -30.91
C ALA A 593 10.86 -28.04 -31.18
N ARG A 594 11.30 -27.98 -32.44
CA ARG A 594 12.69 -28.28 -32.83
C ARG A 594 13.66 -27.16 -32.47
N GLU A 595 13.29 -25.91 -32.70
CA GLU A 595 14.15 -24.75 -32.39
C GLU A 595 14.35 -24.61 -30.87
N VAL A 596 13.29 -24.80 -30.08
CA VAL A 596 13.35 -24.60 -28.62
C VAL A 596 13.90 -25.83 -27.91
N PHE A 597 13.56 -27.04 -28.35
CA PHE A 597 13.83 -28.27 -27.60
C PHE A 597 14.55 -29.37 -28.40
N GLY A 598 14.73 -29.21 -29.70
CA GLY A 598 15.36 -30.23 -30.55
C GLY A 598 14.51 -31.49 -30.76
N ILE A 599 13.21 -31.45 -30.45
CA ILE A 599 12.33 -32.63 -30.50
C ILE A 599 11.09 -32.40 -31.36
N GLY A 600 10.50 -33.50 -31.82
CA GLY A 600 9.23 -33.51 -32.55
C GLY A 600 9.34 -33.99 -33.99
N TYR A 601 8.27 -34.65 -34.45
CA TYR A 601 8.13 -35.13 -35.82
C TYR A 601 6.65 -35.10 -36.25
N VAL A 602 6.43 -35.11 -37.56
CA VAL A 602 5.09 -35.18 -38.16
C VAL A 602 4.95 -36.54 -38.86
N ASP A 603 3.82 -37.21 -38.67
CA ASP A 603 3.53 -38.47 -39.35
C ASP A 603 3.04 -38.26 -40.80
N LYS A 604 2.79 -39.36 -41.52
CA LYS A 604 2.30 -39.31 -42.91
C LYS A 604 0.93 -38.64 -43.07
N VAL A 605 0.15 -38.54 -41.99
CA VAL A 605 -1.21 -37.96 -41.97
C VAL A 605 -1.17 -36.48 -41.61
N GLY A 606 0.03 -35.91 -41.37
CA GLY A 606 0.18 -34.50 -40.98
C GLY A 606 -0.08 -34.26 -39.49
N THR A 607 0.00 -35.29 -38.64
CA THR A 607 -0.12 -35.13 -37.18
C THR A 607 1.26 -34.90 -36.55
N LEU A 608 1.40 -33.83 -35.76
CA LEU A 608 2.60 -33.58 -34.95
C LEU A 608 2.59 -34.45 -33.70
N TYR A 609 3.74 -35.06 -33.40
CA TYR A 609 4.01 -35.74 -32.15
C TYR A 609 5.26 -35.21 -31.48
N VAL A 610 5.16 -35.00 -30.16
CA VAL A 610 6.28 -34.68 -29.29
C VAL A 610 6.27 -35.62 -28.09
N ASN A 611 7.32 -36.43 -27.96
CA ASN A 611 7.43 -37.48 -26.94
C ASN A 611 8.41 -37.04 -25.84
N ASN A 612 7.94 -36.27 -24.86
CA ASN A 612 8.77 -35.88 -23.74
C ASN A 612 7.94 -35.62 -22.47
N SER A 613 8.20 -36.39 -21.42
CA SER A 613 7.44 -36.32 -20.17
C SER A 613 7.60 -34.99 -19.42
N VAL A 614 8.77 -34.35 -19.52
CA VAL A 614 9.03 -33.04 -18.91
C VAL A 614 8.20 -31.98 -19.63
N LEU A 615 8.23 -31.95 -20.97
CA LEU A 615 7.44 -30.99 -21.74
C LEU A 615 5.93 -31.16 -21.52
N ALA A 616 5.44 -32.41 -21.46
CA ALA A 616 4.03 -32.65 -21.15
C ALA A 616 3.63 -32.10 -19.78
N THR A 617 4.50 -32.26 -18.77
CA THR A 617 4.23 -31.71 -17.43
C THR A 617 4.36 -30.18 -17.40
N LEU A 618 5.26 -29.60 -18.20
CA LEU A 618 5.33 -28.15 -18.39
C LEU A 618 4.04 -27.60 -19.01
N LEU A 619 3.51 -28.25 -20.04
CA LEU A 619 2.24 -27.84 -20.67
C LEU A 619 1.06 -27.90 -19.70
N GLU A 620 1.02 -28.88 -18.79
CA GLU A 620 0.04 -28.90 -17.69
C GLU A 620 0.16 -27.64 -16.82
N ARG A 621 1.38 -27.19 -16.53
CA ARG A 621 1.65 -25.95 -15.78
C ARG A 621 1.32 -24.68 -16.56
N PHE A 622 1.29 -24.75 -17.89
CA PHE A 622 0.77 -23.70 -18.76
C PHE A 622 -0.75 -23.77 -18.95
N GLY A 623 -1.44 -24.77 -18.38
CA GLY A 623 -2.90 -24.87 -18.39
C GLY A 623 -3.50 -25.88 -19.37
N VAL A 624 -2.68 -26.80 -19.91
CA VAL A 624 -3.15 -27.91 -20.75
C VAL A 624 -3.16 -29.22 -19.95
N PRO A 625 -4.29 -29.63 -19.36
CA PRO A 625 -4.34 -30.88 -18.60
C PRO A 625 -4.21 -32.11 -19.51
N ALA A 626 -3.67 -33.20 -18.97
CA ALA A 626 -3.65 -34.49 -19.65
C ALA A 626 -5.03 -35.17 -19.67
N GLY A 627 -5.30 -35.94 -20.73
CA GLY A 627 -6.57 -36.65 -20.88
C GLY A 627 -7.71 -35.76 -21.38
N LYS A 628 -8.90 -35.86 -20.75
CA LYS A 628 -10.10 -35.11 -21.14
C LYS A 628 -9.96 -33.64 -20.75
N LYS A 629 -9.37 -32.82 -21.61
CA LYS A 629 -9.06 -31.41 -21.31
C LYS A 629 -10.12 -30.37 -21.69
N ALA A 630 -11.10 -30.70 -22.52
CA ALA A 630 -11.92 -29.69 -23.21
C ALA A 630 -12.65 -28.71 -22.27
N ARG A 631 -13.05 -29.16 -21.08
CA ARG A 631 -13.73 -28.34 -20.06
C ARG A 631 -12.78 -27.72 -19.02
N ASP A 632 -11.58 -28.28 -18.89
CA ASP A 632 -10.64 -27.98 -17.81
C ASP A 632 -9.40 -27.21 -18.29
N VAL A 633 -9.25 -27.03 -19.60
CA VAL A 633 -8.23 -26.16 -20.19
C VAL A 633 -8.42 -24.74 -19.70
N ASP A 634 -7.32 -24.09 -19.33
CA ASP A 634 -7.37 -22.79 -18.67
C ASP A 634 -6.08 -21.99 -18.92
N ILE A 635 -6.08 -20.69 -18.62
CA ILE A 635 -4.88 -19.85 -18.65
C ILE A 635 -4.44 -19.56 -17.20
N PRO A 636 -3.33 -20.13 -16.71
CA PRO A 636 -2.87 -19.93 -15.34
C PRO A 636 -2.50 -18.48 -15.03
N SER A 637 -2.58 -18.08 -13.76
CA SER A 637 -2.26 -16.71 -13.30
C SER A 637 -0.86 -16.24 -13.69
N ARG A 638 0.13 -17.15 -13.78
CA ARG A 638 1.47 -16.83 -14.28
C ARG A 638 1.48 -16.43 -15.76
N VAL A 639 0.67 -17.10 -16.59
CA VAL A 639 0.53 -16.77 -18.01
C VAL A 639 -0.26 -15.48 -18.21
N MET A 640 -1.30 -15.27 -17.40
CA MET A 640 -2.09 -14.03 -17.39
C MET A 640 -1.24 -12.77 -17.09
N ARG A 641 -0.11 -12.94 -16.38
CA ARG A 641 0.87 -11.89 -16.05
C ARG A 641 1.96 -11.66 -17.10
N MET A 642 2.10 -12.53 -18.10
CA MET A 642 3.16 -12.37 -19.10
C MET A 642 2.98 -11.09 -19.92
N SER A 643 4.06 -10.61 -20.54
CA SER A 643 4.01 -9.41 -21.40
C SER A 643 3.12 -9.64 -22.63
N LYS A 644 2.75 -8.55 -23.32
CA LYS A 644 1.89 -8.61 -24.53
C LYS A 644 2.44 -9.56 -25.59
N ASP A 645 3.76 -9.70 -25.73
CA ASP A 645 4.36 -10.55 -26.76
C ASP A 645 4.05 -12.04 -26.54
N TYR A 646 4.16 -12.51 -25.30
CA TYR A 646 3.80 -13.89 -24.94
C TYR A 646 2.30 -14.13 -25.10
N VAL A 647 1.48 -13.19 -24.63
CA VAL A 647 0.03 -13.29 -24.73
C VAL A 647 -0.44 -13.25 -26.18
N ARG A 648 0.19 -12.42 -27.03
CA ARG A 648 -0.09 -12.33 -28.46
C ARG A 648 0.12 -13.67 -29.13
N GLU A 649 1.27 -14.31 -28.91
CA GLU A 649 1.58 -15.61 -29.50
C GLU A 649 0.64 -16.71 -28.97
N LEU A 650 0.33 -16.71 -27.67
CA LEU A 650 -0.67 -17.62 -27.09
C LEU A 650 -2.03 -17.49 -27.76
N LEU A 651 -2.57 -16.26 -27.84
CA LEU A 651 -3.86 -15.99 -28.46
C LEU A 651 -3.84 -16.37 -29.95
N ARG A 652 -2.77 -16.02 -30.67
CA ARG A 652 -2.61 -16.38 -32.09
C ARG A 652 -2.72 -17.89 -32.32
N GLY A 653 -1.98 -18.70 -31.56
CA GLY A 653 -2.05 -20.17 -31.66
C GLY A 653 -3.42 -20.74 -31.30
N LEU A 654 -4.10 -20.16 -30.30
CA LEU A 654 -5.44 -20.56 -29.90
C LEU A 654 -6.51 -20.20 -30.95
N PHE A 655 -6.43 -19.02 -31.54
CA PHE A 655 -7.33 -18.60 -32.62
C PHE A 655 -7.05 -19.35 -33.94
N ASP A 656 -5.79 -19.70 -34.22
CA ASP A 656 -5.44 -20.52 -35.39
C ASP A 656 -5.99 -21.95 -35.31
N THR A 657 -6.28 -22.46 -34.13
CA THR A 657 -6.94 -23.77 -33.94
C THR A 657 -8.46 -23.60 -33.83
N ASP A 658 -8.93 -23.10 -32.69
CA ASP A 658 -10.37 -23.02 -32.34
C ASP A 658 -11.08 -21.74 -32.86
N GLY A 659 -10.35 -20.82 -33.49
CA GLY A 659 -10.88 -19.55 -33.99
C GLY A 659 -11.49 -19.66 -35.39
N THR A 660 -12.49 -18.83 -35.66
CA THR A 660 -13.18 -18.74 -36.94
C THR A 660 -13.36 -17.28 -37.38
N VAL A 661 -13.27 -17.05 -38.69
CA VAL A 661 -13.63 -15.78 -39.31
C VAL A 661 -14.93 -16.00 -40.09
N GLN A 662 -15.94 -15.18 -39.81
CA GLN A 662 -17.23 -15.23 -40.50
C GLN A 662 -17.50 -13.89 -41.17
N ILE A 663 -17.88 -13.94 -42.44
CA ILE A 663 -18.25 -12.77 -43.24
C ILE A 663 -19.77 -12.76 -43.36
N ARG A 664 -20.42 -11.66 -42.97
CA ARG A 664 -21.86 -11.46 -43.15
C ARG A 664 -22.12 -10.57 -44.37
N ARG A 665 -23.17 -10.89 -45.14
CA ARG A 665 -23.62 -10.11 -46.31
C ARG A 665 -24.75 -9.15 -45.90
N PRO A 666 -24.84 -7.92 -46.46
CA PRO A 666 -23.98 -7.34 -47.49
C PRO A 666 -22.65 -6.75 -46.96
N TYR A 667 -22.56 -6.38 -45.67
CA TYR A 667 -21.34 -5.87 -45.03
C TYR A 667 -21.13 -6.49 -43.65
N GLY A 668 -19.87 -6.55 -43.22
CA GLY A 668 -19.50 -6.93 -41.86
C GLY A 668 -19.09 -8.39 -41.68
N GLY A 669 -18.82 -8.74 -40.43
CA GLY A 669 -18.35 -10.06 -40.05
C GLY A 669 -17.92 -10.09 -38.60
N ARG A 670 -17.38 -11.23 -38.19
CA ARG A 670 -16.85 -11.44 -36.84
C ARG A 670 -15.66 -12.38 -36.87
N VAL A 671 -14.78 -12.20 -35.90
CA VAL A 671 -13.81 -13.21 -35.48
C VAL A 671 -14.37 -13.84 -34.20
N ALA A 672 -14.34 -15.16 -34.07
CA ALA A 672 -14.84 -15.82 -32.87
C ALA A 672 -13.96 -17.00 -32.48
N LEU A 673 -13.80 -17.22 -31.17
CA LEU A 673 -13.18 -18.41 -30.58
C LEU A 673 -14.26 -19.23 -29.88
N SER A 674 -14.28 -20.55 -30.07
CA SER A 674 -15.24 -21.42 -29.37
C SER A 674 -14.54 -22.42 -28.46
N THR A 675 -15.03 -22.61 -27.24
CA THR A 675 -14.44 -23.54 -26.27
C THR A 675 -15.49 -24.09 -25.30
N MET A 676 -15.28 -25.30 -24.78
CA MET A 676 -16.13 -25.87 -23.73
C MET A 676 -15.73 -25.40 -22.31
N SER A 677 -14.58 -24.72 -22.16
CA SER A 677 -14.10 -24.16 -20.90
C SER A 677 -14.58 -22.71 -20.74
N GLY A 678 -15.45 -22.48 -19.75
CA GLY A 678 -15.92 -21.13 -19.40
C GLY A 678 -14.80 -20.25 -18.85
N SER A 679 -13.85 -20.85 -18.11
CA SER A 679 -12.68 -20.13 -17.58
C SER A 679 -11.77 -19.63 -18.70
N LEU A 680 -11.46 -20.50 -19.67
CA LEU A 680 -10.68 -20.11 -20.85
C LEU A 680 -11.37 -18.98 -21.62
N ALA A 681 -12.68 -19.10 -21.86
CA ALA A 681 -13.44 -18.06 -22.56
C ALA A 681 -13.38 -16.70 -21.85
N LEU A 682 -13.56 -16.67 -20.52
CA LEU A 682 -13.45 -15.46 -19.71
C LEU A 682 -12.04 -14.86 -19.76
N LYS A 683 -11.01 -15.70 -19.61
CA LYS A 683 -9.61 -15.23 -19.61
C LYS A 683 -9.18 -14.73 -20.98
N VAL A 684 -9.58 -15.39 -22.07
CA VAL A 684 -9.36 -14.88 -23.43
C VAL A 684 -10.07 -13.54 -23.62
N HIS A 685 -11.33 -13.42 -23.20
CA HIS A 685 -12.08 -12.17 -23.26
C HIS A 685 -11.35 -11.02 -22.54
N LEU A 686 -10.78 -11.29 -21.36
CA LEU A 686 -10.00 -10.31 -20.60
C LEU A 686 -8.64 -9.98 -21.24
N LEU A 687 -7.92 -10.98 -21.76
CA LEU A 687 -6.63 -10.76 -22.41
C LEU A 687 -6.75 -9.93 -23.70
N LEU A 688 -7.87 -10.05 -24.43
CA LEU A 688 -8.16 -9.21 -25.60
C LEU A 688 -8.21 -7.71 -25.26
N TYR A 689 -8.65 -7.33 -24.04
CA TYR A 689 -8.64 -5.92 -23.61
C TYR A 689 -7.23 -5.34 -23.48
N ARG A 690 -6.18 -6.16 -23.29
CA ARG A 690 -4.78 -5.69 -23.30
C ARG A 690 -4.36 -5.17 -24.67
N PHE A 691 -4.96 -5.69 -25.73
CA PHE A 691 -4.77 -5.21 -27.11
C PHE A 691 -5.84 -4.18 -27.51
N GLY A 692 -6.65 -3.73 -26.55
CA GLY A 692 -7.76 -2.82 -26.78
C GLY A 692 -8.84 -3.42 -27.70
N ILE A 693 -8.94 -4.74 -27.76
CA ILE A 693 -9.93 -5.49 -28.53
C ILE A 693 -11.10 -5.80 -27.60
N THR A 694 -12.27 -5.24 -27.91
CA THR A 694 -13.50 -5.58 -27.19
C THR A 694 -14.13 -6.83 -27.79
N SER A 695 -14.55 -7.75 -26.93
CA SER A 695 -15.23 -8.97 -27.32
C SER A 695 -16.49 -9.20 -26.48
N ARG A 696 -17.31 -10.18 -26.85
CA ARG A 696 -18.47 -10.64 -26.08
C ARG A 696 -18.39 -12.13 -25.83
N ILE A 697 -18.91 -12.59 -24.69
CA ILE A 697 -19.01 -14.02 -24.39
C ILE A 697 -20.47 -14.47 -24.50
N TYR A 698 -20.72 -15.50 -25.29
CA TYR A 698 -21.99 -16.19 -25.36
C TYR A 698 -21.84 -17.63 -24.87
N ARG A 699 -22.91 -18.19 -24.31
CA ARG A 699 -23.00 -19.62 -23.98
C ARG A 699 -24.17 -20.23 -24.73
N SER A 700 -23.92 -21.25 -25.54
CA SER A 700 -24.96 -22.01 -26.23
C SER A 700 -25.71 -22.93 -25.27
N SER A 701 -26.87 -23.43 -25.71
CA SER A 701 -27.62 -24.48 -25.01
C SER A 701 -26.81 -25.78 -24.84
N THR A 702 -25.90 -26.07 -25.77
CA THR A 702 -24.99 -27.23 -25.71
C THR A 702 -23.84 -27.03 -24.70
N GLY A 703 -23.73 -25.86 -24.09
CA GLY A 703 -22.69 -25.52 -23.12
C GLY A 703 -21.36 -25.04 -23.75
N LEU A 704 -21.35 -24.75 -25.04
CA LEU A 704 -20.21 -24.16 -25.75
C LEU A 704 -20.15 -22.66 -25.48
N TYR A 705 -18.99 -22.16 -25.07
CA TYR A 705 -18.71 -20.75 -24.92
C TYR A 705 -18.12 -20.20 -26.21
N THR A 706 -18.58 -19.02 -26.64
CA THR A 706 -18.05 -18.32 -27.81
C THR A 706 -17.59 -16.93 -27.41
N VAL A 707 -16.30 -16.65 -27.59
CA VAL A 707 -15.72 -15.30 -27.46
C VAL A 707 -15.76 -14.65 -28.85
N GLU A 708 -16.62 -13.66 -29.02
CA GLU A 708 -16.89 -12.99 -30.29
C GLU A 708 -16.29 -11.59 -30.34
N ILE A 709 -15.57 -11.30 -31.42
CA ILE A 709 -15.08 -9.97 -31.81
C ILE A 709 -15.86 -9.55 -33.06
N ALA A 710 -16.89 -8.72 -32.87
CA ALA A 710 -17.80 -8.34 -33.95
C ALA A 710 -17.71 -6.85 -34.34
N ASP A 711 -17.25 -5.98 -33.44
CA ASP A 711 -17.15 -4.56 -33.77
C ASP A 711 -15.94 -4.30 -34.67
N ARG A 712 -16.11 -3.39 -35.65
CA ARG A 712 -15.10 -3.16 -36.68
C ARG A 712 -13.75 -2.72 -36.13
N ILE A 713 -13.74 -1.88 -35.09
CA ILE A 713 -12.49 -1.37 -34.48
C ILE A 713 -11.71 -2.54 -33.89
N SER A 714 -12.38 -3.41 -33.14
CA SER A 714 -11.75 -4.56 -32.51
C SER A 714 -11.34 -5.63 -33.52
N VAL A 715 -12.08 -5.82 -34.62
CA VAL A 715 -11.65 -6.73 -35.71
C VAL A 715 -10.39 -6.20 -36.41
N MET A 716 -10.30 -4.89 -36.65
CA MET A 716 -9.10 -4.26 -37.21
C MET A 716 -7.90 -4.40 -36.25
N ARG A 717 -8.10 -4.06 -34.97
CA ARG A 717 -7.08 -4.26 -33.93
C ARG A 717 -6.66 -5.72 -33.79
N PHE A 718 -7.59 -6.66 -33.89
CA PHE A 718 -7.26 -8.08 -33.91
C PHE A 718 -6.33 -8.41 -35.08
N ALA A 719 -6.62 -7.90 -36.29
CA ALA A 719 -5.78 -8.14 -37.47
C ALA A 719 -4.38 -7.54 -37.33
N GLU A 720 -4.26 -6.36 -36.74
CA GLU A 720 -3.00 -5.64 -36.54
C GLU A 720 -2.16 -6.25 -35.40
N GLU A 721 -2.78 -6.50 -34.25
CA GLU A 721 -2.07 -6.90 -33.02
C GLU A 721 -1.88 -8.42 -32.90
N ILE A 722 -2.87 -9.23 -33.27
CA ILE A 722 -2.86 -10.67 -33.05
C ILE A 722 -2.77 -11.41 -34.38
N GLY A 723 -3.77 -11.25 -35.25
CA GLY A 723 -3.82 -11.89 -36.56
C GLY A 723 -3.89 -13.41 -36.50
N PHE A 724 -3.72 -14.03 -37.66
CA PHE A 724 -3.65 -15.49 -37.83
C PHE A 724 -2.34 -15.84 -38.52
N PHE A 725 -1.71 -16.95 -38.10
CA PHE A 725 -0.65 -17.58 -38.88
C PHE A 725 -1.22 -18.44 -40.01
N SER A 726 -2.37 -19.10 -39.79
CA SER A 726 -3.04 -19.88 -40.83
C SER A 726 -3.29 -19.02 -42.07
N SER A 727 -2.76 -19.46 -43.21
CA SER A 727 -2.89 -18.80 -44.50
C SER A 727 -4.37 -18.69 -44.92
N ARG A 728 -5.15 -19.71 -44.58
CA ARG A 728 -6.60 -19.79 -44.82
C ARG A 728 -7.37 -18.76 -44.00
N LYS A 729 -7.15 -18.72 -42.67
CA LYS A 729 -7.84 -17.78 -41.76
C LYS A 729 -7.37 -16.35 -41.98
N SER A 730 -6.08 -16.14 -42.21
CA SER A 730 -5.48 -14.84 -42.55
C SER A 730 -6.06 -14.26 -43.85
N SER A 731 -6.18 -15.06 -44.91
CA SER A 731 -6.83 -14.63 -46.16
C SER A 731 -8.30 -14.27 -45.95
N LYS A 732 -9.03 -15.06 -45.16
CA LYS A 732 -10.44 -14.79 -44.85
C LYS A 732 -10.63 -13.52 -44.01
N LEU A 733 -9.72 -13.24 -43.09
CA LEU A 733 -9.70 -11.99 -42.32
C LEU A 733 -9.43 -10.79 -43.23
N ARG A 734 -8.46 -10.89 -44.17
CA ARG A 734 -8.22 -9.83 -45.16
C ARG A 734 -9.44 -9.55 -46.02
N SER A 735 -10.10 -10.57 -46.55
CA SER A 735 -11.35 -10.41 -47.30
C SER A 735 -12.49 -9.80 -46.49
N LEU A 736 -12.50 -9.99 -45.16
CA LEU A 736 -13.44 -9.30 -44.27
C LEU A 736 -13.10 -7.81 -44.16
N LEU A 737 -11.83 -7.46 -43.97
CA LEU A 737 -11.37 -6.08 -43.83
C LEU A 737 -11.62 -5.25 -45.10
N GLU A 738 -11.38 -5.82 -46.29
CA GLU A 738 -11.62 -5.16 -47.59
C GLU A 738 -13.09 -4.78 -47.81
N ARG A 739 -14.03 -5.46 -47.14
CA ARG A 739 -15.47 -5.16 -47.23
C ARG A 739 -15.87 -3.97 -46.38
N TYR A 740 -15.04 -3.55 -45.44
CA TYR A 740 -15.34 -2.41 -44.59
C TYR A 740 -15.18 -1.09 -45.36
N LYS A 741 -16.26 -0.31 -45.48
CA LYS A 741 -16.28 1.00 -46.13
C LYS A 741 -16.52 2.15 -45.13
N GLY A 742 -15.98 3.33 -45.40
CA GLY A 742 -16.15 4.54 -44.58
C GLY A 742 -15.49 4.46 -43.20
N ALA A 743 -15.80 5.42 -42.31
CA ALA A 743 -15.28 5.43 -40.94
C ALA A 743 -15.91 4.32 -40.07
N PRO A 744 -15.14 3.69 -39.15
CA PRO A 744 -15.68 2.66 -38.27
C PRO A 744 -16.71 3.24 -37.30
N ARG A 745 -17.97 2.78 -37.40
CA ARG A 745 -19.04 3.10 -36.44
C ARG A 745 -19.31 1.87 -35.57
N THR A 746 -19.22 2.01 -34.25
CA THR A 746 -19.45 0.90 -33.30
C THR A 746 -20.60 1.21 -32.35
N LYS A 747 -21.50 0.23 -32.15
CA LYS A 747 -22.60 0.31 -31.17
C LYS A 747 -22.16 -0.09 -29.75
N THR A 748 -20.95 -0.63 -29.59
CA THR A 748 -20.43 -1.17 -28.32
C THR A 748 -19.82 -0.12 -27.39
N ARG A 749 -19.72 1.14 -27.83
CA ARG A 749 -19.18 2.27 -27.05
C ARG A 749 -20.12 3.45 -27.10
N THR A 750 -21.37 3.22 -26.69
CA THR A 750 -22.40 4.26 -26.74
C THR A 750 -23.03 4.44 -25.38
N ILE A 751 -23.16 5.69 -24.93
CA ILE A 751 -23.85 6.05 -23.69
C ILE A 751 -25.28 6.48 -24.06
N PRO A 752 -26.33 5.96 -23.41
CA PRO A 752 -27.69 6.42 -23.65
C PRO A 752 -27.80 7.94 -23.50
N LEU A 753 -28.52 8.57 -24.42
CA LEU A 753 -28.68 10.02 -24.41
C LEU A 753 -29.40 10.52 -23.16
N GLU A 754 -30.29 9.72 -22.58
CA GLU A 754 -30.94 10.06 -21.31
C GLU A 754 -29.98 10.18 -20.12
N ILE A 755 -28.82 9.49 -20.18
CA ILE A 755 -27.76 9.57 -19.17
C ILE A 755 -26.75 10.66 -19.56
N ALA A 756 -26.38 10.72 -20.84
CA ALA A 756 -25.37 11.66 -21.33
C ALA A 756 -25.85 13.11 -21.36
N ALA A 757 -27.12 13.36 -21.69
CA ALA A 757 -27.64 14.72 -21.94
C ALA A 757 -27.47 15.68 -20.75
N PRO A 758 -27.86 15.32 -19.51
CA PRO A 758 -27.68 16.20 -18.35
C PRO A 758 -26.19 16.52 -18.11
N ILE A 759 -25.32 15.52 -18.28
CA ILE A 759 -23.87 15.64 -18.10
C ILE A 759 -23.28 16.59 -19.16
N LEU A 760 -23.67 16.41 -20.43
CA LEU A 760 -23.23 17.27 -21.54
C LEU A 760 -23.68 18.72 -21.36
N ILE A 761 -24.92 18.94 -20.93
CA ILE A 761 -25.44 20.29 -20.63
C ILE A 761 -24.64 20.93 -19.50
N SER A 762 -24.39 20.17 -18.41
CA SER A 762 -23.61 20.66 -17.27
C SER A 762 -22.18 21.00 -17.68
N ALA A 763 -21.49 20.10 -18.39
CA ALA A 763 -20.11 20.31 -18.84
C ALA A 763 -20.00 21.53 -19.77
N ARG A 764 -20.94 21.68 -20.72
CA ARG A 764 -20.99 22.84 -21.61
C ARG A 764 -21.20 24.13 -20.82
N ALA A 765 -22.13 24.15 -19.87
CA ALA A 765 -22.41 25.31 -19.03
C ALA A 765 -21.19 25.69 -18.17
N SER A 766 -20.52 24.72 -17.55
CA SER A 766 -19.29 24.93 -16.77
C SER A 766 -18.12 25.45 -17.62
N ALA A 767 -18.05 25.09 -18.89
CA ALA A 767 -17.07 25.60 -19.83
C ALA A 767 -17.42 26.99 -20.41
N GLY A 768 -18.56 27.58 -20.04
CA GLY A 768 -19.03 28.87 -20.54
C GLY A 768 -19.45 28.87 -22.02
N VAL A 769 -19.66 27.70 -22.61
CA VAL A 769 -19.97 27.56 -24.05
C VAL A 769 -21.49 27.68 -24.25
N SER A 770 -21.92 28.59 -25.11
CA SER A 770 -23.35 28.75 -25.46
C SER A 770 -23.82 27.68 -26.46
N ARG A 771 -25.13 27.42 -26.49
CA ARG A 771 -25.74 26.58 -27.55
C ARG A 771 -25.45 27.13 -28.94
N SER A 772 -25.44 28.45 -29.10
CA SER A 772 -25.18 29.13 -30.36
C SER A 772 -23.77 28.89 -30.87
N GLU A 773 -22.78 28.79 -29.99
CA GLU A 773 -21.40 28.44 -30.35
C GLU A 773 -21.27 26.98 -30.75
N MET A 774 -21.92 26.06 -30.04
CA MET A 774 -21.96 24.63 -30.41
C MET A 774 -22.56 24.40 -31.79
N ARG A 775 -23.59 25.16 -32.18
CA ARG A 775 -24.23 25.08 -33.51
C ARG A 775 -23.29 25.39 -34.67
N ARG A 776 -22.17 26.09 -34.43
CA ARG A 776 -21.17 26.37 -35.46
C ARG A 776 -20.33 25.15 -35.82
N VAL A 777 -20.26 24.16 -34.92
CA VAL A 777 -19.40 22.97 -35.04
C VAL A 777 -20.22 21.69 -35.18
N ILE A 778 -21.43 21.67 -34.61
CA ILE A 778 -22.31 20.50 -34.57
C ILE A 778 -23.67 20.85 -35.17
N SER A 779 -24.17 20.00 -36.08
CA SER A 779 -25.48 20.19 -36.70
C SER A 779 -26.61 20.30 -35.66
N ASP A 780 -27.57 21.18 -35.90
CA ASP A 780 -28.73 21.40 -35.01
C ASP A 780 -29.44 20.10 -34.62
N GLY A 781 -29.69 19.20 -35.58
CA GLY A 781 -30.35 17.92 -35.30
C GLY A 781 -29.53 16.96 -34.43
N SER A 782 -28.21 17.10 -34.36
CA SER A 782 -27.35 16.31 -33.47
C SER A 782 -27.28 16.94 -32.08
N LEU A 783 -27.11 18.26 -32.00
CA LEU A 783 -27.12 18.99 -30.72
C LEU A 783 -28.45 18.82 -29.98
N LEU A 784 -29.57 18.91 -30.71
CA LEU A 784 -30.91 18.74 -30.16
C LEU A 784 -31.17 17.30 -29.70
N ARG A 785 -30.57 16.30 -30.36
CA ARG A 785 -30.60 14.91 -29.89
C ARG A 785 -29.73 14.72 -28.65
N TRP A 786 -28.50 15.23 -28.67
CA TRP A 786 -27.51 14.98 -27.62
C TRP A 786 -27.89 15.63 -26.30
N GLU A 787 -28.39 16.87 -26.33
CA GLU A 787 -28.86 17.57 -25.13
C GLU A 787 -30.35 17.37 -24.85
N GLY A 788 -31.12 16.83 -25.79
CA GLY A 788 -32.56 16.60 -25.62
C GLY A 788 -32.91 15.33 -24.85
N GLY A 789 -31.95 14.43 -24.60
CA GLY A 789 -32.17 13.21 -23.79
C GLY A 789 -33.15 12.20 -24.40
N GLY A 790 -33.46 12.31 -25.69
CA GLY A 790 -34.41 11.43 -26.38
C GLY A 790 -33.87 10.01 -26.63
N ARG A 791 -34.64 9.17 -27.35
CA ARG A 791 -34.21 7.81 -27.69
C ARG A 791 -32.94 7.83 -28.53
N GLY A 792 -31.90 7.14 -28.06
CA GLY A 792 -30.64 6.99 -28.80
C GLY A 792 -29.44 6.89 -27.86
N ALA A 793 -28.26 6.85 -28.44
CA ALA A 793 -27.01 6.82 -27.70
C ALA A 793 -25.94 7.63 -28.44
N ILE A 794 -25.02 8.24 -27.70
CA ILE A 794 -23.88 8.97 -28.25
C ILE A 794 -22.65 8.06 -28.24
N SER A 795 -21.93 7.98 -29.37
CA SER A 795 -20.68 7.21 -29.46
C SER A 795 -19.49 8.05 -29.04
N ASN A 796 -18.36 7.40 -28.73
CA ASN A 796 -17.12 8.10 -28.39
C ASN A 796 -16.66 9.09 -29.48
N GLY A 797 -16.83 8.74 -30.77
CA GLY A 797 -16.52 9.64 -31.88
C GLY A 797 -17.56 10.74 -32.14
N GLY A 798 -18.69 10.72 -31.44
CA GLY A 798 -19.57 11.89 -31.34
C GLY A 798 -19.26 12.76 -30.12
N LEU A 799 -18.64 12.19 -29.08
CA LEU A 799 -18.19 12.94 -27.90
C LEU A 799 -16.91 13.76 -28.18
N GLN A 800 -15.99 13.18 -28.97
CA GLN A 800 -14.82 13.86 -29.53
C GLN A 800 -15.23 14.82 -30.64
#